data_AF-A0A8B8MQR6-F1
#
_entry.id   AF-A0A8B8MQR6-F1
#
_cell.length_a   1.000
_cell.length_b   1.000
_cell.length_c   1.000
_cell.angle_alpha   90.00
_cell.angle_beta   90.00
_cell.angle_gamma   90.00
#
_symmetry.space_group_name_H-M   'P 1'
#
loop_
_entity.id
_entity.type
_entity.pdbx_description
1 polymer ?
#
loop_
_entity_poly.entity_id
_entity_poly.type
_entity_poly.pdbx_seq_one_letter_code
_entity_poly.pdbx_strand_id
1 'polypeptide(L)'
;MNHRCPVRALSRALSRALATAATSQAPTPSTFPLKNVTKSNFEPALESLREHVRAADYVAIDLEMTGVTSAPWRESFEFDRYDVRYLKVKDSAEKFAVVQFGVCPFRWDHQELRFIAHPHNFYIFPRQELSFDDPAAYDFLCQTASVDFLAKYQFDFNMCIREGISYLSRERENELLRRLEESSRFRHKHKEFRDVPLIRMADVLFSERIKSRMKEWHEKLLHDRNCELQFNESTNDSKQQLQTTFYRTRPALALSGFTPHQLRLILQVTRNHFEDIVYVCVNVQKSCVQPLLVYTDCNTDKDLLLKEVEDENRRGEELKIHSAVGFRHVIDLLSSEQKLIVGHNCFLDVAHIYRKFFGQLPFAAEEFVSSANKHLPYIIDTKVLLNSSDILKYWMRKSKTSLSSAFARLCPEIALGYVSTDLASKACVKVEVQVDDVRASSWNAGAKHEAGYDAFMTGCVFAQTCSHLGIKFHPRSSSEILARDEMLEKYVNRLFLSWNNLDIINLSTGRVTGNSVGSTYCKNQYSKILFENIVLIWGFPHKLRAREIKECISKVFGLTSVTSVYALDKTTVFVQFKEAQLVSDFLVLKETLERNDDPISVLNPLWSLLEGGNTCAADYETYKEICSSPVSKAYFSDQARAVGIKWKTRLLNSEVPGQEGIRKQGASNLSLENAADSVLDKTNMKSNKSASDDMNRRRFSCGEILDSLRAHEVERVRTY
;
A
#
# COMPACT_ATOMS: atom_id res chain seq x y z
N MET A 1 -25.79 23.25 -28.89
CA MET A 1 -26.85 22.23 -28.74
C MET A 1 -26.25 21.06 -27.98
N ASN A 2 -26.76 20.73 -26.78
CA ASN A 2 -26.04 19.85 -25.86
C ASN A 2 -26.76 18.49 -25.75
N HIS A 3 -26.17 17.43 -26.30
CA HIS A 3 -26.72 16.08 -26.19
C HIS A 3 -26.31 15.40 -24.88
N ARG A 4 -27.29 14.80 -24.20
CA ARG A 4 -27.13 14.17 -22.87
C ARG A 4 -26.43 12.81 -22.98
N CYS A 5 -25.43 12.58 -22.14
CA CYS A 5 -24.91 11.24 -21.87
C CYS A 5 -25.88 10.45 -20.96
N PRO A 6 -26.19 9.17 -21.22
CA PRO A 6 -27.23 8.44 -20.49
C PRO A 6 -26.75 7.86 -19.15
N VAL A 7 -26.65 8.69 -18.11
CA VAL A 7 -26.52 8.23 -16.71
C VAL A 7 -27.85 7.59 -16.28
N ARG A 8 -27.96 6.26 -16.34
CA ARG A 8 -29.18 5.50 -15.99
C ARG A 8 -28.92 4.24 -15.15
N ALA A 9 -28.42 4.45 -13.92
CA ALA A 9 -28.44 3.42 -12.87
C ALA A 9 -28.82 3.94 -11.46
N LEU A 10 -28.83 5.26 -11.22
CA LEU A 10 -28.93 5.84 -9.86
C LEU A 10 -30.20 6.67 -9.57
N SER A 11 -31.09 6.89 -10.55
CA SER A 11 -32.21 7.86 -10.42
C SER A 11 -33.60 7.25 -10.22
N ARG A 12 -33.73 6.04 -9.66
CA ARG A 12 -35.03 5.35 -9.44
C ARG A 12 -35.37 5.02 -7.98
N ALA A 13 -34.56 5.44 -7.01
CA ALA A 13 -34.90 5.39 -5.59
C ALA A 13 -35.65 6.66 -5.09
N LEU A 14 -35.47 7.79 -5.78
CA LEU A 14 -35.87 9.14 -5.35
C LEU A 14 -37.34 9.52 -5.64
N SER A 15 -38.26 8.57 -5.71
CA SER A 15 -39.66 8.86 -6.13
C SER A 15 -40.74 8.06 -5.39
N ARG A 16 -40.45 7.61 -4.16
CA ARG A 16 -41.45 7.04 -3.22
C ARG A 16 -41.38 7.58 -1.79
N ALA A 17 -40.54 8.59 -1.53
CA ALA A 17 -40.36 9.20 -0.20
C ALA A 17 -41.26 10.42 0.06
N LEU A 18 -42.26 10.69 -0.80
CA LEU A 18 -43.13 11.88 -0.73
C LEU A 18 -44.61 11.50 -0.90
N ALA A 19 -45.11 10.64 -0.01
CA ALA A 19 -46.53 10.44 0.26
C ALA A 19 -46.71 9.97 1.72
N THR A 20 -47.85 10.30 2.34
CA THR A 20 -48.21 10.04 3.75
C THR A 20 -47.29 10.68 4.80
N ALA A 21 -47.46 11.98 5.04
CA ALA A 21 -47.14 12.57 6.33
C ALA A 21 -48.24 12.21 7.34
N ALA A 22 -47.94 11.31 8.27
CA ALA A 22 -48.80 10.97 9.40
C ALA A 22 -47.97 10.98 10.68
N THR A 23 -48.50 11.56 11.76
CA THR A 23 -47.78 11.76 13.02
C THR A 23 -47.51 10.44 13.73
N SER A 24 -46.28 9.95 13.62
CA SER A 24 -45.71 8.88 14.43
C SER A 24 -44.59 9.44 15.31
N GLN A 25 -44.45 8.90 16.53
CA GLN A 25 -43.45 9.35 17.48
C GLN A 25 -42.03 9.06 16.96
N ALA A 26 -41.09 9.96 17.23
CA ALA A 26 -39.70 9.78 16.81
C ALA A 26 -39.10 8.54 17.49
N PRO A 27 -38.50 7.59 16.75
CA PRO A 27 -37.86 6.43 17.35
C PRO A 27 -36.63 6.87 18.13
N THR A 28 -36.51 6.42 19.38
CA THR A 28 -35.27 6.51 20.15
C THR A 28 -34.19 5.72 19.42
N PRO A 29 -32.99 6.28 19.17
CA PRO A 29 -31.92 5.54 18.51
C PRO A 29 -31.49 4.36 19.39
N SER A 30 -31.62 3.15 18.87
CA SER A 30 -30.89 2.01 19.43
C SER A 30 -29.39 2.25 19.29
N THR A 31 -28.61 1.62 20.16
CA THR A 31 -27.16 1.81 20.23
C THR A 31 -26.50 0.44 20.12
N PHE A 32 -25.46 0.35 19.30
CA PHE A 32 -24.76 -0.91 19.04
C PHE A 32 -23.46 -0.98 19.88
N PRO A 33 -23.21 -2.04 20.66
CA PRO A 33 -21.98 -2.14 21.45
C PRO A 33 -20.79 -2.47 20.53
N LEU A 34 -19.74 -1.63 20.55
CA LEU A 34 -18.60 -1.73 19.62
C LEU A 34 -17.34 -1.13 20.26
N LYS A 35 -16.28 -1.93 20.41
CA LYS A 35 -15.07 -1.52 21.12
C LYS A 35 -14.15 -0.74 20.19
N ASN A 36 -14.11 0.59 20.33
CA ASN A 36 -13.18 1.44 19.60
C ASN A 36 -11.78 1.38 20.24
N VAL A 37 -10.78 0.96 19.47
CA VAL A 37 -9.40 0.76 19.92
C VAL A 37 -8.45 1.72 19.20
N THR A 38 -7.61 2.38 20.00
CA THR A 38 -6.65 3.42 19.64
C THR A 38 -5.31 3.16 20.33
N LYS A 39 -4.27 3.94 20.01
CA LYS A 39 -2.97 3.91 20.72
C LYS A 39 -3.11 3.96 22.25
N SER A 40 -4.07 4.74 22.74
CA SER A 40 -4.29 5.03 24.15
C SER A 40 -4.94 3.88 24.94
N ASN A 41 -5.62 2.92 24.29
CA ASN A 41 -6.19 1.73 24.94
C ASN A 41 -5.78 0.39 24.28
N PHE A 42 -4.76 0.40 23.40
CA PHE A 42 -4.37 -0.78 22.60
C PHE A 42 -3.98 -1.99 23.44
N GLU A 43 -3.06 -1.86 24.40
CA GLU A 43 -2.57 -2.99 25.22
C GLU A 43 -3.68 -3.72 26.00
N PRO A 44 -4.54 -3.05 26.81
CA PRO A 44 -5.63 -3.74 27.50
C PRO A 44 -6.71 -4.28 26.54
N ALA A 45 -6.90 -3.65 25.38
CA ALA A 45 -7.80 -4.18 24.35
C ALA A 45 -7.21 -5.42 23.64
N LEU A 46 -5.88 -5.49 23.44
CA LEU A 46 -5.18 -6.61 22.83
C LEU A 46 -5.21 -7.85 23.74
N GLU A 47 -5.00 -7.69 25.05
CA GLU A 47 -5.05 -8.83 25.97
C GLU A 47 -6.48 -9.34 26.16
N SER A 48 -7.47 -8.44 26.25
CA SER A 48 -8.89 -8.78 26.17
C SER A 48 -9.23 -9.50 24.85
N LEU A 49 -8.71 -9.05 23.71
CA LEU A 49 -8.91 -9.72 22.41
C LEU A 49 -8.27 -11.12 22.40
N ARG A 50 -7.11 -11.32 23.05
CA ARG A 50 -6.43 -12.62 23.14
C ARG A 50 -7.33 -13.69 23.74
N GLU A 51 -8.01 -13.38 24.84
CA GLU A 51 -8.97 -14.30 25.47
C GLU A 51 -10.16 -14.59 24.55
N HIS A 52 -10.77 -13.55 23.96
CA HIS A 52 -11.91 -13.71 23.06
C HIS A 52 -11.58 -14.50 21.78
N VAL A 53 -10.40 -14.29 21.16
CA VAL A 53 -9.96 -15.04 19.97
C VAL A 53 -9.68 -16.50 20.33
N ARG A 54 -9.04 -16.78 21.48
CA ARG A 54 -8.82 -18.15 21.98
C ARG A 54 -10.13 -18.91 22.21
N ALA A 55 -11.12 -18.25 22.80
CA ALA A 55 -12.42 -18.84 23.11
C ALA A 55 -13.38 -18.93 21.90
N ALA A 56 -13.08 -18.26 20.77
CA ALA A 56 -13.96 -18.23 19.61
C ALA A 56 -13.87 -19.47 18.71
N ASP A 57 -14.98 -19.81 18.06
CA ASP A 57 -15.09 -20.81 17.00
C ASP A 57 -14.55 -20.27 15.65
N TYR A 58 -14.81 -18.99 15.39
CA TYR A 58 -14.37 -18.26 14.21
C TYR A 58 -14.24 -16.75 14.52
N VAL A 59 -13.49 -16.04 13.68
CA VAL A 59 -13.31 -14.59 13.75
C VAL A 59 -13.72 -13.96 12.44
N ALA A 60 -14.68 -13.04 12.46
CA ALA A 60 -15.03 -12.25 11.30
C ALA A 60 -14.15 -10.98 11.21
N ILE A 61 -13.78 -10.59 9.99
CA ILE A 61 -12.96 -9.41 9.70
C ILE A 61 -13.51 -8.61 8.51
N ASP A 62 -13.19 -7.32 8.49
CA ASP A 62 -13.52 -6.35 7.44
C ASP A 62 -12.55 -5.14 7.55
N LEU A 63 -12.30 -4.38 6.48
CA LEU A 63 -11.33 -3.26 6.47
C LEU A 63 -11.90 -1.99 5.81
N GLU A 64 -11.64 -0.84 6.43
CA GLU A 64 -11.87 0.47 5.79
C GLU A 64 -10.56 1.04 5.22
N MET A 65 -10.62 1.52 3.97
CA MET A 65 -9.46 1.79 3.11
C MET A 65 -9.50 3.19 2.51
N THR A 66 -8.35 3.83 2.32
CA THR A 66 -8.25 5.18 1.71
C THR A 66 -8.58 5.22 0.22
N GLY A 67 -8.71 4.06 -0.43
CA GLY A 67 -9.12 3.91 -1.82
C GLY A 67 -9.12 2.45 -2.26
N VAL A 68 -9.60 2.21 -3.48
CA VAL A 68 -9.82 0.87 -4.06
C VAL A 68 -9.17 0.72 -5.43
N THR A 69 -9.02 1.79 -6.23
CA THR A 69 -8.42 1.75 -7.57
C THR A 69 -7.54 2.97 -7.86
N SER A 70 -6.29 2.75 -8.30
CA SER A 70 -5.34 3.85 -8.54
C SER A 70 -5.62 4.66 -9.82
N ALA A 71 -6.39 4.10 -10.75
CA ALA A 71 -6.83 4.73 -12.00
C ALA A 71 -8.06 3.98 -12.56
N PRO A 72 -8.93 4.61 -13.37
CA PRO A 72 -10.12 3.95 -13.91
C PRO A 72 -9.82 2.71 -14.76
N TRP A 73 -8.70 2.69 -15.48
CA TRP A 73 -8.28 1.53 -16.28
C TRP A 73 -7.76 0.36 -15.42
N ARG A 74 -7.53 0.57 -14.11
CA ARG A 74 -7.24 -0.47 -13.10
C ARG A 74 -8.49 -0.96 -12.35
N GLU A 75 -9.69 -0.50 -12.72
CA GLU A 75 -10.92 -1.20 -12.33
C GLU A 75 -10.94 -2.64 -12.88
N SER A 76 -11.69 -3.52 -12.24
CA SER A 76 -11.86 -4.91 -12.72
C SER A 76 -12.82 -4.96 -13.90
N PHE A 77 -12.40 -5.53 -15.02
CA PHE A 77 -13.23 -5.71 -16.21
C PHE A 77 -13.47 -7.19 -16.54
N GLU A 78 -14.53 -7.46 -17.29
CA GLU A 78 -14.88 -8.81 -17.73
C GLU A 78 -13.78 -9.46 -18.60
N PHE A 79 -12.99 -8.64 -19.30
CA PHE A 79 -11.85 -9.05 -20.13
C PHE A 79 -10.51 -9.12 -19.36
N ASP A 80 -10.49 -8.95 -18.04
CA ASP A 80 -9.28 -9.20 -17.25
C ASP A 80 -9.08 -10.70 -17.03
N ARG A 81 -7.91 -11.24 -17.36
CA ARG A 81 -7.50 -12.58 -16.93
C ARG A 81 -7.18 -12.59 -15.43
N TYR A 82 -7.24 -13.76 -14.80
CA TYR A 82 -7.14 -13.90 -13.34
C TYR A 82 -5.85 -13.30 -12.74
N ASP A 83 -4.72 -13.45 -13.44
CA ASP A 83 -3.42 -12.90 -13.09
C ASP A 83 -3.40 -11.36 -13.19
N VAL A 84 -4.02 -10.80 -14.24
CA VAL A 84 -4.20 -9.35 -14.38
C VAL A 84 -5.08 -8.78 -13.26
N ARG A 85 -6.12 -9.49 -12.82
CA ARG A 85 -6.92 -9.06 -11.64
C ARG A 85 -6.12 -9.09 -10.35
N TYR A 86 -5.30 -10.12 -10.14
CA TYR A 86 -4.36 -10.14 -9.02
C TYR A 86 -3.42 -8.93 -9.06
N LEU A 87 -2.85 -8.60 -10.22
CA LEU A 87 -1.99 -7.40 -10.36
C LEU A 87 -2.74 -6.08 -10.08
N LYS A 88 -4.04 -5.98 -10.42
CA LYS A 88 -4.87 -4.81 -10.07
C LYS A 88 -5.17 -4.73 -8.57
N VAL A 89 -5.42 -5.86 -7.91
CA VAL A 89 -5.59 -5.93 -6.44
C VAL A 89 -4.28 -5.62 -5.72
N LYS A 90 -3.15 -6.15 -6.20
CA LYS A 90 -1.81 -5.85 -5.72
C LYS A 90 -1.50 -4.35 -5.78
N ASP A 91 -1.74 -3.72 -6.93
CA ASP A 91 -1.55 -2.28 -7.12
C ASP A 91 -2.34 -1.44 -6.11
N SER A 92 -3.57 -1.86 -5.79
CA SER A 92 -4.42 -1.24 -4.77
C SER A 92 -3.86 -1.41 -3.35
N ALA A 93 -3.59 -2.66 -2.95
CA ALA A 93 -3.04 -3.01 -1.64
C ALA A 93 -1.66 -2.40 -1.36
N GLU A 94 -0.87 -2.14 -2.40
CA GLU A 94 0.41 -1.43 -2.31
C GLU A 94 0.21 0.07 -2.09
N LYS A 95 -0.68 0.72 -2.85
CA LYS A 95 -0.82 2.19 -2.89
C LYS A 95 -1.75 2.79 -1.84
N PHE A 96 -2.83 2.11 -1.44
CA PHE A 96 -3.80 2.64 -0.48
C PHE A 96 -3.47 2.19 0.95
N ALA A 97 -3.86 2.99 1.95
CA ALA A 97 -3.75 2.62 3.36
C ALA A 97 -5.05 1.99 3.86
N VAL A 98 -4.92 1.11 4.85
CA VAL A 98 -6.03 0.72 5.73
C VAL A 98 -6.05 1.73 6.88
N VAL A 99 -7.24 2.22 7.25
CA VAL A 99 -7.43 3.24 8.30
C VAL A 99 -8.22 2.72 9.50
N GLN A 100 -9.03 1.69 9.31
CA GLN A 100 -9.68 0.96 10.40
C GLN A 100 -9.77 -0.53 10.05
N PHE A 101 -9.57 -1.37 11.06
CA PHE A 101 -9.61 -2.82 10.96
C PHE A 101 -10.72 -3.35 11.87
N GLY A 102 -11.68 -4.08 11.30
CA GLY A 102 -12.73 -4.76 12.04
C GLY A 102 -12.29 -6.14 12.48
N VAL A 103 -12.42 -6.44 13.77
CA VAL A 103 -12.22 -7.80 14.32
C VAL A 103 -13.40 -8.16 15.20
N CYS A 104 -14.09 -9.25 14.88
CA CYS A 104 -15.22 -9.74 15.68
C CYS A 104 -15.10 -11.25 15.90
N PRO A 105 -14.54 -11.70 17.04
CA PRO A 105 -14.57 -13.10 17.46
C PRO A 105 -16.00 -13.52 17.83
N PHE A 106 -16.40 -14.71 17.41
CA PHE A 106 -17.68 -15.34 17.74
C PHE A 106 -17.44 -16.63 18.52
N ARG A 107 -17.95 -16.71 19.75
CA ARG A 107 -17.99 -17.93 20.57
C ARG A 107 -19.42 -18.46 20.64
N TRP A 108 -19.63 -19.75 20.39
CA TRP A 108 -20.90 -20.39 20.65
C TRP A 108 -21.11 -20.66 22.15
N ASP A 109 -22.33 -20.44 22.63
CA ASP A 109 -22.77 -20.82 23.95
C ASP A 109 -23.76 -21.99 23.89
N HIS A 110 -23.35 -23.13 24.43
CA HIS A 110 -24.18 -24.35 24.42
C HIS A 110 -25.31 -24.34 25.45
N GLN A 111 -25.25 -23.47 26.47
CA GLN A 111 -26.31 -23.38 27.49
C GLN A 111 -27.45 -22.52 26.96
N GLU A 112 -27.13 -21.34 26.45
CA GLU A 112 -28.11 -20.36 25.93
C GLU A 112 -28.43 -20.52 24.43
N LEU A 113 -27.77 -21.48 23.75
CA LEU A 113 -27.92 -21.79 22.32
C LEU A 113 -27.83 -20.55 21.41
N ARG A 114 -26.79 -19.75 21.64
CA ARG A 114 -26.55 -18.46 20.98
C ARG A 114 -25.06 -18.23 20.75
N PHE A 115 -24.71 -17.42 19.76
CA PHE A 115 -23.37 -16.84 19.70
C PHE A 115 -23.24 -15.67 20.66
N ILE A 116 -22.06 -15.48 21.20
CA ILE A 116 -21.58 -14.26 21.84
C ILE A 116 -20.50 -13.68 20.92
N ALA A 117 -20.66 -12.40 20.57
CA ALA A 117 -19.81 -11.68 19.62
C ALA A 117 -19.15 -10.47 20.28
N HIS A 118 -17.86 -10.26 19.98
CA HIS A 118 -17.04 -9.19 20.57
C HIS A 118 -16.48 -8.27 19.47
N PRO A 119 -17.28 -7.36 18.90
CA PRO A 119 -16.84 -6.51 17.78
C PRO A 119 -15.90 -5.39 18.24
N HIS A 120 -14.77 -5.27 17.53
CA HIS A 120 -13.73 -4.27 17.74
C HIS A 120 -13.46 -3.46 16.46
N ASN A 121 -13.33 -2.15 16.62
CA ASN A 121 -12.86 -1.19 15.62
C ASN A 121 -11.42 -0.77 15.98
N PHE A 122 -10.40 -1.30 15.33
CA PHE A 122 -9.02 -0.82 15.53
C PHE A 122 -8.73 0.32 14.56
N TYR A 123 -8.55 1.54 15.05
CA TYR A 123 -8.05 2.65 14.24
C TYR A 123 -6.54 2.49 14.04
N ILE A 124 -6.09 2.49 12.78
CA ILE A 124 -4.68 2.24 12.45
C ILE A 124 -4.14 3.30 11.48
N PHE A 125 -2.85 3.62 11.58
CA PHE A 125 -2.25 4.66 10.76
C PHE A 125 -0.75 4.40 10.48
N PRO A 126 -0.29 4.45 9.20
CA PRO A 126 1.11 4.26 8.85
C PRO A 126 1.94 5.49 9.31
N ARG A 127 2.43 5.45 10.55
CA ARG A 127 3.25 6.51 11.14
C ARG A 127 4.71 6.08 11.18
N GLN A 128 5.61 6.98 10.78
CA GLN A 128 7.02 6.84 11.05
C GLN A 128 7.30 7.04 12.54
N GLU A 129 7.36 5.95 13.30
CA GLU A 129 7.84 5.94 14.70
C GLU A 129 9.37 5.91 14.79
N LEU A 130 10.05 5.51 13.71
CA LEU A 130 11.50 5.28 13.66
C LEU A 130 12.18 6.32 12.76
N SER A 131 12.99 7.20 13.38
CA SER A 131 13.66 8.32 12.71
C SER A 131 14.80 7.91 11.77
N PHE A 132 15.24 6.66 11.82
CA PHE A 132 16.28 6.06 10.95
C PHE A 132 15.71 5.19 9.83
N ASP A 133 14.39 5.06 9.75
CA ASP A 133 13.68 4.30 8.72
C ASP A 133 13.26 5.22 7.55
N ASP A 134 13.02 4.63 6.37
CA ASP A 134 12.71 5.38 5.14
C ASP A 134 11.33 6.06 5.20
N PRO A 135 11.24 7.41 5.16
CA PRO A 135 9.97 8.13 5.15
C PRO A 135 9.08 7.79 3.95
N ALA A 136 9.66 7.55 2.76
CA ALA A 136 8.89 7.33 1.53
C ALA A 136 8.06 6.04 1.58
N ALA A 137 8.51 5.05 2.35
CA ALA A 137 7.76 3.81 2.59
C ALA A 137 6.66 3.96 3.67
N TYR A 138 6.28 5.19 4.05
CA TYR A 138 5.04 5.50 4.76
C TYR A 138 4.03 6.28 3.90
N ASP A 139 4.37 6.66 2.67
CA ASP A 139 3.47 7.36 1.75
C ASP A 139 2.34 6.43 1.26
N PHE A 140 1.13 7.01 1.11
CA PHE A 140 -0.05 6.33 0.58
C PHE A 140 -0.95 7.28 -0.22
N LEU A 141 -1.77 6.72 -1.10
CA LEU A 141 -2.77 7.46 -1.87
C LEU A 141 -4.10 7.55 -1.13
N CYS A 142 -4.89 8.58 -1.45
CA CYS A 142 -6.29 8.73 -1.05
C CYS A 142 -7.16 8.90 -2.30
N GLN A 143 -8.15 8.03 -2.48
CA GLN A 143 -9.17 8.15 -3.52
C GLN A 143 -10.32 9.02 -2.99
N THR A 144 -10.56 10.16 -3.63
CA THR A 144 -11.53 11.17 -3.15
C THR A 144 -12.93 10.59 -2.93
N ALA A 145 -13.39 9.67 -3.79
CA ALA A 145 -14.68 9.00 -3.64
C ALA A 145 -14.77 8.08 -2.39
N SER A 146 -13.66 7.45 -1.99
CA SER A 146 -13.61 6.61 -0.78
C SER A 146 -13.54 7.46 0.49
N VAL A 147 -12.78 8.55 0.46
CA VAL A 147 -12.71 9.51 1.57
C VAL A 147 -14.05 10.23 1.78
N ASP A 148 -14.74 10.62 0.69
CA ASP A 148 -16.10 11.19 0.74
C ASP A 148 -17.14 10.18 1.28
N PHE A 149 -17.06 8.91 0.85
CA PHE A 149 -17.89 7.84 1.39
C PHE A 149 -17.69 7.67 2.91
N LEU A 150 -16.45 7.53 3.36
CA LEU A 150 -16.11 7.41 4.78
C LEU A 150 -16.58 8.64 5.59
N ALA A 151 -16.33 9.85 5.10
CA ALA A 151 -16.79 11.09 5.75
C ALA A 151 -18.31 11.15 5.87
N LYS A 152 -19.05 10.77 4.82
CA LYS A 152 -20.51 10.70 4.80
C LYS A 152 -21.07 9.71 5.81
N TYR A 153 -20.36 8.60 6.08
CA TYR A 153 -20.72 7.62 7.10
C TYR A 153 -20.13 7.90 8.49
N GLN A 154 -19.64 9.13 8.71
CA GLN A 154 -19.15 9.67 9.98
C GLN A 154 -17.84 9.02 10.49
N PHE A 155 -16.97 8.58 9.60
CA PHE A 155 -15.63 8.12 9.95
C PHE A 155 -14.79 9.25 10.58
N ASP A 156 -14.22 9.01 11.77
CA ASP A 156 -13.38 10.00 12.45
C ASP A 156 -11.91 9.95 11.99
N PHE A 157 -11.62 10.73 10.96
CA PHE A 157 -10.25 10.94 10.48
C PHE A 157 -9.32 11.62 11.51
N ASN A 158 -9.84 12.40 12.48
CA ASN A 158 -8.98 12.99 13.51
C ASN A 158 -8.52 11.92 14.50
N MET A 159 -9.42 11.05 14.96
CA MET A 159 -9.07 9.90 15.78
C MET A 159 -8.11 8.97 15.03
N CYS A 160 -8.38 8.66 13.75
CA CYS A 160 -7.46 7.88 12.91
C CYS A 160 -6.05 8.49 12.82
N ILE A 161 -5.90 9.78 12.54
CA ILE A 161 -4.58 10.40 12.28
C ILE A 161 -3.81 10.67 13.59
N ARG A 162 -4.50 11.05 14.67
CA ARG A 162 -3.88 11.36 15.97
C ARG A 162 -3.63 10.10 16.80
N GLU A 163 -4.70 9.34 17.02
CA GLU A 163 -4.78 8.21 17.96
C GLU A 163 -4.70 6.84 17.26
N GLY A 164 -4.63 6.79 15.93
CA GLY A 164 -4.50 5.54 15.17
C GLY A 164 -3.19 4.81 15.46
N ILE A 165 -3.31 3.51 15.72
CA ILE A 165 -2.25 2.58 16.11
C ILE A 165 -1.31 2.38 14.93
N SER A 166 0.00 2.44 15.21
CA SER A 166 1.04 2.28 14.20
C SER A 166 1.35 0.81 13.95
N TYR A 167 2.03 0.50 12.85
CA TYR A 167 2.35 -0.88 12.50
C TYR A 167 3.65 -0.98 11.68
N LEU A 168 4.33 -2.12 11.84
CA LEU A 168 5.57 -2.46 11.14
C LEU A 168 5.48 -3.89 10.61
N SER A 169 5.61 -4.10 9.30
CA SER A 169 5.53 -5.45 8.70
C SER A 169 6.67 -6.37 9.14
N ARG A 170 6.46 -7.69 9.15
CA ARG A 170 7.50 -8.66 9.54
C ARG A 170 8.77 -8.53 8.70
N GLU A 171 8.64 -8.34 7.39
CA GLU A 171 9.78 -8.10 6.49
C GLU A 171 10.56 -6.83 6.88
N ARG A 172 9.88 -5.73 7.18
CA ARG A 172 10.52 -4.44 7.51
C ARG A 172 11.14 -4.45 8.91
N GLU A 173 10.52 -5.12 9.89
CA GLU A 173 11.13 -5.35 11.20
C GLU A 173 12.44 -6.14 11.07
N ASN A 174 12.41 -7.27 10.37
CA ASN A 174 13.60 -8.11 10.16
C ASN A 174 14.73 -7.34 9.44
N GLU A 175 14.39 -6.53 8.43
CA GLU A 175 15.36 -5.69 7.71
C GLU A 175 15.95 -4.58 8.60
N LEU A 176 15.17 -3.97 9.49
CA LEU A 176 15.66 -2.96 10.43
C LEU A 176 16.55 -3.57 11.52
N LEU A 177 16.21 -4.76 12.04
CA LEU A 177 17.06 -5.52 12.97
C LEU A 177 18.37 -5.94 12.29
N ARG A 178 18.33 -6.44 11.05
CA ARG A 178 19.52 -6.77 10.26
C ARG A 178 20.43 -5.56 10.03
N ARG A 179 19.85 -4.40 9.67
CA ARG A 179 20.60 -3.14 9.53
C ARG A 179 21.23 -2.68 10.84
N LEU A 180 20.58 -2.91 11.98
CA LEU A 180 21.11 -2.58 13.31
C LEU A 180 22.31 -3.48 13.67
N GLU A 181 22.21 -4.79 13.44
CA GLU A 181 23.35 -5.71 13.53
C GLU A 181 24.52 -5.28 12.64
N GLU A 182 24.25 -5.01 11.36
CA GLU A 182 25.27 -4.59 10.39
C GLU A 182 25.91 -3.25 10.78
N SER A 183 25.12 -2.30 11.28
CA SER A 183 25.61 -0.99 11.76
C SER A 183 26.68 -1.15 12.84
N SER A 184 26.47 -2.04 13.82
CA SER A 184 27.48 -2.29 14.87
C SER A 184 28.82 -2.80 14.30
N ARG A 185 28.76 -3.76 13.36
CA ARG A 185 29.94 -4.36 12.72
C ARG A 185 30.73 -3.35 11.87
N PHE A 186 30.07 -2.34 11.30
CA PHE A 186 30.73 -1.28 10.51
C PHE A 186 31.22 -0.09 11.34
N ARG A 187 30.55 0.26 12.46
CA ARG A 187 30.99 1.32 13.38
C ARG A 187 32.39 1.05 13.95
N HIS A 188 32.76 -0.22 14.13
CA HIS A 188 34.09 -0.67 14.52
C HIS A 188 35.21 -0.41 13.48
N LYS A 189 34.91 0.04 12.24
CA LYS A 189 35.93 0.14 11.16
C LYS A 189 36.20 1.53 10.60
N HIS A 190 35.18 2.38 10.41
CA HIS A 190 35.41 3.78 10.02
C HIS A 190 34.48 4.73 10.75
N LYS A 191 35.07 5.63 11.55
CA LYS A 191 34.45 6.89 11.95
C LYS A 191 35.48 8.02 11.98
N GLU A 192 36.19 8.15 10.85
CA GLU A 192 36.98 9.34 10.52
C GLU A 192 36.05 10.57 10.49
N PHE A 193 35.99 11.28 11.61
CA PHE A 193 35.45 12.63 11.59
C PHE A 193 36.44 13.51 10.85
N ARG A 194 35.98 14.21 9.81
CA ARG A 194 36.73 15.37 9.31
C ARG A 194 36.72 16.44 10.40
N ASP A 195 37.90 16.95 10.76
CA ASP A 195 38.03 18.07 11.69
C ASP A 195 37.22 19.28 11.22
N VAL A 196 36.67 20.04 12.17
CA VAL A 196 36.07 21.33 11.86
C VAL A 196 37.22 22.34 11.70
N PRO A 197 37.39 22.99 10.54
CA PRO A 197 38.42 24.00 10.37
C PRO A 197 38.06 25.23 11.21
N LEU A 198 38.94 25.60 12.14
CA LEU A 198 38.76 26.68 13.13
C LEU A 198 38.94 28.08 12.50
N ILE A 199 38.09 28.41 11.52
CA ILE A 199 38.15 29.64 10.72
C ILE A 199 37.63 30.87 11.52
N ARG A 200 36.79 30.65 12.53
CA ARG A 200 36.18 31.74 13.33
C ARG A 200 36.85 31.90 14.69
N MET A 201 37.21 33.13 15.02
CA MET A 201 37.76 33.50 16.35
C MET A 201 36.84 33.06 17.51
N ALA A 202 35.52 33.08 17.32
CA ALA A 202 34.56 32.59 18.31
C ALA A 202 34.70 31.07 18.58
N ASP A 203 34.98 30.28 17.55
CA ASP A 203 35.14 28.82 17.68
C ASP A 203 36.48 28.48 18.36
N VAL A 204 37.54 29.25 18.10
CA VAL A 204 38.83 29.18 18.80
C VAL A 204 38.68 29.52 20.28
N LEU A 205 38.07 30.68 20.61
CA LEU A 205 37.84 31.12 21.99
C LEU A 205 36.90 30.20 22.77
N PHE A 206 35.95 29.55 22.09
CA PHE A 206 35.13 28.50 22.68
C PHE A 206 35.95 27.23 22.97
N SER A 207 36.77 26.79 22.00
CA SER A 207 37.58 25.57 22.12
C SER A 207 38.60 25.66 23.26
N GLU A 208 39.36 26.77 23.36
CA GLU A 208 40.32 26.97 24.47
C GLU A 208 39.64 27.10 25.83
N ARG A 209 38.40 27.62 25.89
CA ARG A 209 37.60 27.68 27.13
C ARG A 209 37.13 26.29 27.58
N ILE A 210 36.69 25.45 26.65
CA ILE A 210 36.33 24.05 26.94
C ILE A 210 37.56 23.27 27.40
N LYS A 211 38.67 23.37 26.65
CA LYS A 211 39.96 22.74 26.95
C LYS A 211 40.46 23.08 28.35
N SER A 212 40.44 24.36 28.74
CA SER A 212 40.84 24.80 30.08
C SER A 212 39.96 24.19 31.18
N ARG A 213 38.63 24.15 30.98
CA ARG A 213 37.68 23.54 31.93
C ARG A 213 37.83 22.02 32.04
N MET A 214 38.07 21.34 30.92
CA MET A 214 38.32 19.89 30.90
C MET A 214 39.65 19.56 31.60
N LYS A 215 40.69 20.38 31.42
CA LYS A 215 41.96 20.23 32.12
C LYS A 215 41.81 20.42 33.64
N GLU A 216 41.07 21.44 34.06
CA GLU A 216 40.78 21.68 35.49
C GLU A 216 40.01 20.50 36.14
N TRP A 217 39.04 19.92 35.42
CA TRP A 217 38.31 18.73 35.88
C TRP A 217 39.19 17.48 35.94
N HIS A 218 40.00 17.25 34.90
CA HIS A 218 40.94 16.14 34.79
C HIS A 218 42.01 16.18 35.89
N GLU A 219 42.60 17.34 36.15
CA GLU A 219 43.57 17.53 37.23
C GLU A 219 42.95 17.26 38.61
N LYS A 220 41.69 17.63 38.83
CA LYS A 220 40.97 17.32 40.08
C LYS A 220 40.77 15.81 40.27
N LEU A 221 40.35 15.07 39.22
CA LEU A 221 40.21 13.61 39.28
C LEU A 221 41.53 12.88 39.61
N LEU A 222 42.67 13.41 39.14
CA LEU A 222 43.98 12.81 39.39
C LEU A 222 44.52 13.08 40.80
N HIS A 223 44.17 14.21 41.42
CA HIS A 223 44.65 14.55 42.77
C HIS A 223 43.83 13.91 43.90
N ASP A 224 42.53 13.66 43.70
CA ASP A 224 41.59 13.32 44.78
C ASP A 224 41.26 11.81 44.91
N ARG A 225 42.25 10.94 44.69
CA ARG A 225 42.07 9.46 44.69
C ARG A 225 41.82 8.81 46.07
N ASN A 226 41.84 9.57 47.16
CA ASN A 226 41.85 9.04 48.54
C ASN A 226 40.74 9.58 49.47
N CYS A 227 39.83 10.43 48.99
CA CYS A 227 38.70 10.94 49.77
C CYS A 227 37.35 10.59 49.11
N GLU A 228 36.30 10.51 49.92
CA GLU A 228 34.94 10.43 49.39
C GLU A 228 34.60 11.74 48.66
N LEU A 229 34.11 11.65 47.41
CA LEU A 229 33.83 12.80 46.54
C LEU A 229 32.59 13.59 46.99
N GLN A 230 32.69 14.27 48.13
CA GLN A 230 31.70 15.22 48.63
C GLN A 230 31.79 16.54 47.85
N PHE A 231 31.17 16.56 46.66
CA PHE A 231 30.92 17.78 45.89
C PHE A 231 29.96 18.69 46.66
N ASN A 232 30.49 19.54 47.54
CA ASN A 232 29.72 20.57 48.24
C ASN A 232 29.03 21.52 47.25
N GLU A 233 27.72 21.72 47.45
CA GLU A 233 26.91 22.64 46.66
C GLU A 233 27.28 24.10 46.97
N SER A 234 28.19 24.70 46.19
CA SER A 234 28.55 26.11 46.34
C SER A 234 28.65 26.88 45.02
N THR A 235 27.58 26.89 44.22
CA THR A 235 27.24 28.03 43.35
C THR A 235 25.78 27.95 42.86
N ASN A 236 24.95 28.89 43.31
CA ASN A 236 23.57 29.07 42.83
C ASN A 236 23.55 29.72 41.43
N ASP A 237 23.98 28.98 40.40
CA ASP A 237 23.80 29.35 39.00
C ASP A 237 23.13 28.21 38.23
N SER A 238 21.84 28.37 37.95
CA SER A 238 20.95 27.35 37.36
C SER A 238 21.19 27.14 35.85
N LYS A 239 22.44 27.32 35.39
CA LYS A 239 22.89 27.31 33.98
C LYS A 239 24.27 26.68 33.79
N GLN A 240 24.73 25.81 34.70
CA GLN A 240 25.96 25.05 34.50
C GLN A 240 25.85 24.08 33.31
N GLN A 241 26.40 24.51 32.16
CA GLN A 241 26.44 23.72 30.91
C GLN A 241 27.30 22.44 31.00
N LEU A 242 28.13 22.34 32.04
CA LEU A 242 28.99 21.22 32.36
C LEU A 242 28.71 20.86 33.82
N GLN A 243 28.25 19.63 34.08
CA GLN A 243 27.96 19.15 35.43
C GLN A 243 28.68 17.83 35.68
N THR A 244 29.40 17.69 36.80
CA THR A 244 30.00 16.41 37.19
C THR A 244 28.92 15.43 37.65
N THR A 245 29.03 14.20 37.17
CA THR A 245 28.09 13.09 37.33
C THR A 245 28.89 11.77 37.31
N PHE A 246 28.21 10.63 37.42
CA PHE A 246 28.81 9.32 37.16
C PHE A 246 28.04 8.61 36.04
N TYR A 247 28.75 8.03 35.07
CA TYR A 247 28.19 7.04 34.17
C TYR A 247 28.56 5.65 34.70
N ARG A 248 27.57 4.96 35.26
CA ARG A 248 27.76 3.73 36.06
C ARG A 248 28.70 4.01 37.25
N THR A 249 29.93 3.52 37.22
CA THR A 249 30.97 3.76 38.24
C THR A 249 32.03 4.78 37.79
N ARG A 250 32.01 5.24 36.54
CA ARG A 250 33.06 6.10 35.96
C ARG A 250 32.71 7.59 36.10
N PRO A 251 33.64 8.47 36.52
CA PRO A 251 33.39 9.92 36.55
C PRO A 251 33.04 10.46 35.16
N ALA A 252 32.03 11.33 35.09
CA ALA A 252 31.52 11.86 33.82
C ALA A 252 31.09 13.33 33.91
N LEU A 253 31.41 14.14 32.90
CA LEU A 253 30.81 15.46 32.70
C LEU A 253 29.59 15.34 31.79
N ALA A 254 28.42 15.68 32.34
CA ALA A 254 27.20 15.87 31.56
C ALA A 254 27.23 17.22 30.83
N LEU A 255 26.98 17.19 29.51
CA LEU A 255 26.98 18.36 28.64
C LEU A 255 25.54 18.82 28.38
N SER A 256 25.20 20.05 28.81
CA SER A 256 23.86 20.62 28.68
C SER A 256 23.86 22.00 27.98
N GLY A 257 22.80 22.30 27.23
CA GLY A 257 22.63 23.62 26.60
C GLY A 257 23.66 23.99 25.52
N PHE A 258 24.32 23.01 24.87
CA PHE A 258 25.23 23.23 23.74
C PHE A 258 24.55 22.99 22.39
N THR A 259 24.94 23.77 21.38
CA THR A 259 24.50 23.56 19.98
C THR A 259 25.22 22.36 19.32
N PRO A 260 24.67 21.77 18.25
CA PRO A 260 25.34 20.72 17.48
C PRO A 260 26.69 21.13 16.85
N HIS A 261 26.97 22.43 16.71
CA HIS A 261 28.28 22.92 16.30
C HIS A 261 29.27 22.90 17.46
N GLN A 262 28.87 23.43 18.62
CA GLN A 262 29.68 23.40 19.85
C GLN A 262 30.00 21.97 20.31
N LEU A 263 29.08 21.02 20.18
CA LEU A 263 29.35 19.60 20.48
C LEU A 263 30.42 18.99 19.57
N ARG A 264 30.53 19.42 18.29
CA ARG A 264 31.65 19.01 17.42
C ARG A 264 32.97 19.61 17.87
N LEU A 265 32.99 20.88 18.27
CA LEU A 265 34.18 21.54 18.81
C LEU A 265 34.63 20.87 20.13
N ILE A 266 33.69 20.52 21.03
CA ILE A 266 33.98 19.75 22.26
C ILE A 266 34.60 18.38 21.91
N LEU A 267 34.04 17.64 20.95
CA LEU A 267 34.57 16.35 20.51
C LEU A 267 35.99 16.47 19.93
N GLN A 268 36.27 17.52 19.17
CA GLN A 268 37.59 17.80 18.58
C GLN A 268 38.61 18.20 19.65
N VAL A 269 38.23 19.07 20.59
CA VAL A 269 39.04 19.42 21.78
C VAL A 269 39.35 18.21 22.64
N THR A 270 38.37 17.32 22.84
CA THR A 270 38.53 16.07 23.60
C THR A 270 39.63 15.23 22.97
N ARG A 271 39.47 14.86 21.69
CA ARG A 271 40.41 13.98 20.97
C ARG A 271 41.82 14.54 20.84
N ASN A 272 41.96 15.85 20.68
CA ASN A 272 43.26 16.46 20.41
C ASN A 272 44.08 16.75 21.67
N HIS A 273 43.49 16.60 22.86
CA HIS A 273 44.12 16.97 24.14
C HIS A 273 43.95 15.96 25.29
N PHE A 274 43.05 14.96 25.17
CA PHE A 274 42.76 13.99 26.23
C PHE A 274 42.57 12.58 25.62
N GLU A 275 43.48 11.65 25.94
CA GLU A 275 43.40 10.27 25.44
C GLU A 275 42.46 9.39 26.30
N ASP A 276 42.32 9.74 27.57
CA ASP A 276 41.61 9.00 28.63
C ASP A 276 40.17 9.49 28.86
N ILE A 277 39.75 10.58 28.21
CA ILE A 277 38.37 11.09 28.23
C ILE A 277 37.65 10.69 26.94
N VAL A 278 36.53 9.97 27.08
CA VAL A 278 35.72 9.45 25.98
C VAL A 278 34.41 10.23 25.86
N TYR A 279 34.17 10.85 24.71
CA TYR A 279 32.86 11.42 24.38
C TYR A 279 31.88 10.31 24.01
N VAL A 280 30.76 10.22 24.74
CA VAL A 280 29.69 9.24 24.52
C VAL A 280 28.32 9.90 24.47
N CYS A 281 27.38 9.29 23.77
CA CYS A 281 25.97 9.71 23.74
C CYS A 281 25.11 8.60 24.36
N VAL A 282 24.34 8.96 25.39
CA VAL A 282 23.48 8.02 26.14
C VAL A 282 22.02 8.42 25.96
N ASN A 283 21.13 7.46 25.70
CA ASN A 283 19.69 7.69 25.67
C ASN A 283 19.17 7.77 27.12
N VAL A 284 18.75 8.96 27.57
CA VAL A 284 18.15 9.17 28.89
C VAL A 284 16.65 9.43 28.71
N GLN A 285 15.83 8.59 29.36
CA GLN A 285 14.36 8.60 29.43
C GLN A 285 13.60 9.20 28.21
N LYS A 286 12.97 8.31 27.41
CA LYS A 286 12.00 8.68 26.34
C LYS A 286 12.52 9.77 25.39
N SER A 287 13.59 9.42 24.67
CA SER A 287 14.12 10.12 23.48
C SER A 287 14.97 11.37 23.70
N CYS A 288 15.42 11.67 24.92
CA CYS A 288 16.53 12.61 25.11
C CYS A 288 17.88 11.88 24.91
N VAL A 289 18.78 12.44 24.08
CA VAL A 289 20.16 11.98 23.97
C VAL A 289 21.04 12.93 24.77
N GLN A 290 21.59 12.46 25.89
CA GLN A 290 22.51 13.23 26.71
C GLN A 290 23.95 12.95 26.25
N PRO A 291 24.71 13.97 25.82
CA PRO A 291 26.13 13.83 25.57
C PRO A 291 26.92 13.91 26.89
N LEU A 292 27.83 12.96 27.09
CA LEU A 292 28.70 12.87 28.26
C LEU A 292 30.17 12.81 27.83
N LEU A 293 31.07 13.33 28.67
CA LEU A 293 32.51 13.07 28.61
C LEU A 293 32.88 12.19 29.80
N VAL A 294 33.27 10.94 29.57
CA VAL A 294 33.53 9.94 30.62
C VAL A 294 35.03 9.69 30.75
N TYR A 295 35.54 9.69 31.97
CA TYR A 295 36.93 9.34 32.27
C TYR A 295 37.13 7.81 32.28
N THR A 296 38.29 7.34 31.81
CA THR A 296 38.64 5.91 31.72
C THR A 296 40.08 5.68 32.19
N ASP A 297 40.29 4.75 33.13
CA ASP A 297 41.61 4.51 33.75
C ASP A 297 42.64 3.84 32.81
N CYS A 298 42.19 3.14 31.77
CA CYS A 298 43.07 2.50 30.80
C CYS A 298 42.38 2.23 29.46
N ASN A 299 43.17 1.91 28.42
CA ASN A 299 42.64 1.59 27.08
C ASN A 299 41.66 0.40 27.08
N THR A 300 41.85 -0.60 27.95
CA THR A 300 40.90 -1.71 28.08
C THR A 300 39.57 -1.28 28.70
N ASP A 301 39.58 -0.35 29.66
CA ASP A 301 38.34 0.23 30.22
C ASP A 301 37.62 1.13 29.20
N LYS A 302 38.38 1.83 28.36
CA LYS A 302 37.88 2.62 27.22
C LYS A 302 37.20 1.75 26.15
N ASP A 303 37.80 0.62 25.78
CA ASP A 303 37.18 -0.36 24.86
C ASP A 303 35.92 -0.99 25.47
N LEU A 304 35.95 -1.30 26.78
CA LEU A 304 34.77 -1.77 27.52
C LEU A 304 33.65 -0.72 27.54
N LEU A 305 33.96 0.53 27.91
CA LEU A 305 32.99 1.65 27.92
C LEU A 305 32.35 1.87 26.55
N LEU A 306 33.15 1.87 25.47
CA LEU A 306 32.63 2.04 24.10
C LEU A 306 31.66 0.91 23.74
N LYS A 307 31.99 -0.34 24.10
CA LYS A 307 31.11 -1.50 23.91
C LYS A 307 29.86 -1.43 24.79
N GLU A 308 29.98 -1.04 26.06
CA GLU A 308 28.86 -0.87 26.99
C GLU A 308 27.83 0.13 26.47
N VAL A 309 28.30 1.27 25.94
CA VAL A 309 27.46 2.32 25.34
C VAL A 309 26.88 1.88 23.99
N GLU A 310 27.60 1.10 23.19
CA GLU A 310 27.08 0.54 21.95
C GLU A 310 25.99 -0.51 22.22
N ASP A 311 26.17 -1.42 23.19
CA ASP A 311 25.16 -2.40 23.60
C ASP A 311 23.96 -1.75 24.30
N GLU A 312 24.11 -0.64 25.04
CA GLU A 312 22.97 0.16 25.54
C GLU A 312 22.18 0.83 24.40
N ASN A 313 22.87 1.51 23.48
CA ASN A 313 22.20 2.17 22.36
C ASN A 313 21.52 1.17 21.42
N ARG A 314 22.17 0.02 21.13
CA ARG A 314 21.60 -1.09 20.36
C ARG A 314 20.32 -1.62 21.00
N ARG A 315 20.33 -1.98 22.29
CA ARG A 315 19.12 -2.41 23.00
C ARG A 315 18.03 -1.32 23.02
N GLY A 316 18.43 -0.05 23.10
CA GLY A 316 17.52 1.09 22.98
C GLY A 316 16.93 1.28 21.57
N GLU A 317 17.58 0.80 20.52
CA GLU A 317 17.09 0.80 19.13
C GLU A 317 16.24 -0.45 18.85
N GLU A 318 16.63 -1.63 19.34
CA GLU A 318 15.84 -2.88 19.34
C GLU A 318 14.47 -2.69 20.03
N LEU A 319 14.45 -2.10 21.23
CA LEU A 319 13.21 -1.80 21.96
C LEU A 319 12.31 -0.81 21.21
N LYS A 320 12.88 0.16 20.47
CA LYS A 320 12.09 1.08 19.62
C LYS A 320 11.47 0.35 18.43
N ILE A 321 12.23 -0.54 17.79
CA ILE A 321 11.74 -1.37 16.67
C ILE A 321 10.57 -2.25 17.13
N HIS A 322 10.71 -2.98 18.24
CA HIS A 322 9.62 -3.81 18.76
C HIS A 322 8.41 -2.97 19.22
N SER A 323 8.64 -1.78 19.80
CA SER A 323 7.54 -0.85 20.15
C SER A 323 6.77 -0.31 18.92
N ALA A 324 7.40 -0.30 17.73
CA ALA A 324 6.78 0.15 16.49
C ALA A 324 5.93 -0.94 15.79
N VAL A 325 5.98 -2.19 16.26
CA VAL A 325 5.20 -3.32 15.70
C VAL A 325 3.68 -3.07 15.83
N GLY A 326 3.25 -2.56 16.99
CA GLY A 326 1.91 -2.05 17.23
C GLY A 326 0.79 -2.99 16.78
N PHE A 327 -0.08 -2.53 15.89
CA PHE A 327 -1.27 -3.29 15.48
C PHE A 327 -0.95 -4.66 14.87
N ARG A 328 0.28 -4.90 14.35
CA ARG A 328 0.65 -6.23 13.85
C ARG A 328 0.52 -7.32 14.92
N HIS A 329 0.61 -7.00 16.22
CA HIS A 329 0.36 -7.98 17.28
C HIS A 329 -1.04 -8.63 17.20
N VAL A 330 -2.06 -7.94 16.66
CA VAL A 330 -3.40 -8.52 16.40
C VAL A 330 -3.35 -9.53 15.24
N ILE A 331 -2.58 -9.23 14.19
CA ILE A 331 -2.40 -10.12 13.02
C ILE A 331 -1.55 -11.34 13.38
N ASP A 332 -0.51 -11.13 14.19
CA ASP A 332 0.33 -12.20 14.72
C ASP A 332 -0.49 -13.11 15.66
N LEU A 333 -1.40 -12.56 16.48
CA LEU A 333 -2.39 -13.32 17.26
C LEU A 333 -3.28 -14.17 16.35
N LEU A 334 -3.99 -13.56 15.38
CA LEU A 334 -4.91 -14.28 14.48
C LEU A 334 -4.19 -15.38 13.68
N SER A 335 -2.95 -15.14 13.27
CA SER A 335 -2.11 -16.12 12.56
C SER A 335 -1.61 -17.25 13.47
N SER A 336 -1.39 -16.98 14.76
CA SER A 336 -0.94 -17.99 15.73
C SER A 336 -2.07 -18.91 16.23
N GLU A 337 -3.28 -18.37 16.44
CA GLU A 337 -4.43 -19.12 16.95
C GLU A 337 -5.17 -19.93 15.86
N GLN A 338 -4.85 -19.68 14.58
CA GLN A 338 -5.32 -20.40 13.37
C GLN A 338 -6.84 -20.68 13.32
N LYS A 339 -7.64 -19.78 13.91
CA LYS A 339 -9.10 -19.83 13.87
C LYS A 339 -9.60 -19.64 12.44
N LEU A 340 -10.82 -20.12 12.18
CA LEU A 340 -11.51 -19.84 10.92
C LEU A 340 -11.74 -18.34 10.79
N ILE A 341 -11.15 -17.73 9.76
CA ILE A 341 -11.37 -16.32 9.41
C ILE A 341 -12.56 -16.23 8.45
N VAL A 342 -13.44 -15.25 8.67
CA VAL A 342 -14.66 -15.05 7.88
C VAL A 342 -14.70 -13.62 7.34
N GLY A 343 -14.89 -13.48 6.02
CA GLY A 343 -14.98 -12.18 5.35
C GLY A 343 -16.13 -12.11 4.34
N HIS A 344 -16.30 -10.97 3.68
CA HIS A 344 -17.28 -10.79 2.60
C HIS A 344 -16.64 -10.10 1.39
N ASN A 345 -16.48 -10.81 0.26
CA ASN A 345 -15.71 -10.31 -0.91
C ASN A 345 -14.22 -10.05 -0.60
N CYS A 346 -13.67 -10.78 0.38
CA CYS A 346 -12.51 -10.40 1.19
C CYS A 346 -11.11 -10.54 0.53
N PHE A 347 -11.02 -10.70 -0.79
CA PHE A 347 -9.72 -10.93 -1.46
C PHE A 347 -8.83 -9.69 -1.44
N LEU A 348 -9.41 -8.49 -1.55
CA LEU A 348 -8.69 -7.23 -1.38
C LEU A 348 -8.15 -7.09 0.04
N ASP A 349 -8.95 -7.46 1.04
CA ASP A 349 -8.62 -7.36 2.45
C ASP A 349 -7.45 -8.27 2.83
N VAL A 350 -7.44 -9.51 2.34
CA VAL A 350 -6.31 -10.44 2.51
C VAL A 350 -5.05 -9.91 1.83
N ALA A 351 -5.15 -9.25 0.66
CA ALA A 351 -4.02 -8.61 0.00
C ALA A 351 -3.49 -7.39 0.78
N HIS A 352 -4.37 -6.55 1.35
CA HIS A 352 -4.01 -5.45 2.25
C HIS A 352 -3.34 -5.99 3.53
N ILE A 353 -3.91 -7.01 4.18
CA ILE A 353 -3.34 -7.67 5.36
C ILE A 353 -1.92 -8.13 5.06
N TYR A 354 -1.73 -8.86 3.96
CA TYR A 354 -0.41 -9.34 3.57
C TYR A 354 0.57 -8.18 3.34
N ARG A 355 0.16 -7.15 2.59
CA ARG A 355 1.03 -6.04 2.20
C ARG A 355 1.45 -5.15 3.38
N LYS A 356 0.55 -4.93 4.34
CA LYS A 356 0.82 -4.03 5.49
C LYS A 356 1.48 -4.74 6.67
N PHE A 357 1.27 -6.05 6.83
CA PHE A 357 1.66 -6.77 8.06
C PHE A 357 2.69 -7.88 7.85
N PHE A 358 2.72 -8.55 6.69
CA PHE A 358 3.72 -9.59 6.40
C PHE A 358 4.89 -9.04 5.56
N GLY A 359 4.65 -8.55 4.35
CA GLY A 359 5.73 -8.10 3.45
C GLY A 359 5.27 -7.59 2.08
N GLN A 360 6.19 -7.56 1.12
CA GLN A 360 5.91 -7.23 -0.28
C GLN A 360 5.03 -8.30 -0.94
N LEU A 361 4.04 -7.88 -1.72
CA LEU A 361 3.17 -8.81 -2.45
C LEU A 361 3.95 -9.45 -3.61
N PRO A 362 3.89 -10.80 -3.78
CA PRO A 362 4.54 -11.48 -4.91
C PRO A 362 4.02 -11.02 -6.28
N PHE A 363 4.75 -11.36 -7.34
CA PHE A 363 4.34 -11.05 -8.72
C PHE A 363 3.32 -12.04 -9.26
N ALA A 364 3.40 -13.31 -8.90
CA ALA A 364 2.42 -14.33 -9.28
C ALA A 364 1.29 -14.47 -8.25
N ALA A 365 0.07 -14.76 -8.71
CA ALA A 365 -1.08 -14.98 -7.83
C ALA A 365 -0.91 -16.27 -7.00
N GLU A 366 -0.24 -17.25 -7.58
CA GLU A 366 0.08 -18.57 -7.03
C GLU A 366 1.09 -18.48 -5.87
N GLU A 367 2.07 -17.59 -5.98
CA GLU A 367 3.06 -17.29 -4.92
C GLU A 367 2.39 -16.57 -3.75
N PHE A 368 1.52 -15.59 -4.05
CA PHE A 368 0.71 -14.89 -3.05
C PHE A 368 -0.21 -15.86 -2.31
N VAL A 369 -0.96 -16.69 -3.04
CA VAL A 369 -1.78 -17.80 -2.51
C VAL A 369 -0.97 -18.66 -1.55
N SER A 370 0.17 -19.19 -2.02
CA SER A 370 1.03 -20.11 -1.27
C SER A 370 1.70 -19.48 -0.06
N SER A 371 1.70 -18.14 0.03
CA SER A 371 2.30 -17.39 1.15
C SER A 371 1.25 -16.91 2.14
N ALA A 372 0.11 -16.41 1.67
CA ALA A 372 -1.02 -16.02 2.51
C ALA A 372 -1.59 -17.22 3.29
N ASN A 373 -1.69 -18.40 2.66
CA ASN A 373 -2.24 -19.60 3.30
C ASN A 373 -1.36 -20.16 4.44
N LYS A 374 -0.06 -19.83 4.47
CA LYS A 374 0.82 -20.16 5.62
C LYS A 374 0.48 -19.35 6.88
N HIS A 375 -0.07 -18.15 6.69
CA HIS A 375 -0.41 -17.23 7.78
C HIS A 375 -1.88 -17.32 8.19
N LEU A 376 -2.78 -17.45 7.21
CA LEU A 376 -4.23 -17.57 7.40
C LEU A 376 -4.70 -18.87 6.70
N PRO A 377 -4.60 -20.03 7.36
CA PRO A 377 -4.82 -21.34 6.73
C PRO A 377 -6.28 -21.65 6.43
N TYR A 378 -7.22 -20.94 7.06
CA TYR A 378 -8.67 -21.19 6.97
C TYR A 378 -9.43 -19.87 6.81
N ILE A 379 -9.86 -19.56 5.57
CA ILE A 379 -10.67 -18.37 5.25
C ILE A 379 -11.98 -18.80 4.57
N ILE A 380 -13.13 -18.24 4.97
CA ILE A 380 -14.39 -18.35 4.22
C ILE A 380 -14.86 -16.96 3.79
N ASP A 381 -15.06 -16.81 2.47
CA ASP A 381 -15.78 -15.66 1.91
C ASP A 381 -17.29 -15.96 1.88
N THR A 382 -18.04 -15.25 2.72
CA THR A 382 -19.50 -15.38 2.79
C THR A 382 -20.20 -15.08 1.46
N LYS A 383 -19.61 -14.23 0.60
CA LYS A 383 -20.14 -13.97 -0.74
C LYS A 383 -19.97 -15.19 -1.63
N VAL A 384 -18.83 -15.88 -1.58
CA VAL A 384 -18.61 -17.13 -2.32
C VAL A 384 -19.57 -18.21 -1.81
N LEU A 385 -19.71 -18.35 -0.49
CA LEU A 385 -20.62 -19.30 0.16
C LEU A 385 -22.08 -19.12 -0.32
N LEU A 386 -22.60 -17.90 -0.25
CA LEU A 386 -23.97 -17.53 -0.69
C LEU A 386 -24.21 -17.75 -2.20
N ASN A 387 -23.18 -17.55 -3.04
CA ASN A 387 -23.30 -17.74 -4.49
C ASN A 387 -22.95 -19.17 -4.95
N SER A 388 -22.42 -20.03 -4.09
CA SER A 388 -21.99 -21.39 -4.45
C SER A 388 -22.99 -22.46 -4.00
N SER A 389 -23.56 -22.37 -2.79
CA SER A 389 -24.55 -23.35 -2.31
C SER A 389 -25.94 -23.11 -2.86
N ASP A 390 -26.54 -24.12 -3.51
CA ASP A 390 -27.91 -24.03 -4.04
C ASP A 390 -28.98 -23.89 -2.95
N ILE A 391 -28.73 -24.45 -1.76
CA ILE A 391 -29.55 -24.23 -0.56
C ILE A 391 -29.57 -22.74 -0.21
N LEU A 392 -28.41 -22.08 -0.20
CA LEU A 392 -28.31 -20.66 0.13
C LEU A 392 -28.87 -19.76 -0.98
N LYS A 393 -28.67 -20.10 -2.26
CA LYS A 393 -29.35 -19.44 -3.40
C LYS A 393 -30.87 -19.46 -3.25
N TYR A 394 -31.42 -20.59 -2.79
CA TYR A 394 -32.85 -20.74 -2.51
C TYR A 394 -33.32 -19.84 -1.35
N TRP A 395 -32.62 -19.84 -0.21
CA TRP A 395 -32.93 -18.95 0.93
C TRP A 395 -32.85 -17.46 0.58
N MET A 396 -31.84 -17.08 -0.22
CA MET A 396 -31.68 -15.73 -0.74
C MET A 396 -32.76 -15.32 -1.76
N ARG A 397 -33.51 -16.26 -2.35
CA ARG A 397 -34.66 -16.01 -3.26
C ARG A 397 -34.39 -14.92 -4.31
N LYS A 398 -33.29 -15.03 -5.06
CA LYS A 398 -32.88 -14.06 -6.10
C LYS A 398 -32.56 -12.63 -5.58
N SER A 399 -32.37 -12.44 -4.28
CA SER A 399 -31.89 -11.19 -3.68
C SER A 399 -30.41 -10.91 -3.99
N LYS A 400 -29.97 -9.67 -3.83
CA LYS A 400 -28.55 -9.29 -3.97
C LYS A 400 -27.68 -9.94 -2.89
N THR A 401 -26.44 -10.28 -3.24
CA THR A 401 -25.41 -10.78 -2.33
C THR A 401 -24.40 -9.68 -1.93
N SER A 402 -24.88 -8.47 -1.65
CA SER A 402 -24.13 -7.49 -0.84
C SER A 402 -24.29 -7.82 0.64
N LEU A 403 -23.30 -7.48 1.47
CA LEU A 403 -23.34 -7.73 2.92
C LEU A 403 -24.65 -7.22 3.56
N SER A 404 -24.98 -5.95 3.34
CA SER A 404 -26.23 -5.32 3.79
C SER A 404 -27.50 -6.04 3.32
N SER A 405 -27.53 -6.55 2.08
CA SER A 405 -28.68 -7.29 1.55
C SER A 405 -28.78 -8.71 2.11
N ALA A 406 -27.66 -9.35 2.40
CA ALA A 406 -27.60 -10.68 3.00
C ALA A 406 -27.96 -10.61 4.49
N PHE A 407 -27.40 -9.66 5.24
CA PHE A 407 -27.67 -9.44 6.65
C PHE A 407 -29.16 -9.11 6.89
N ALA A 408 -29.72 -8.13 6.18
CA ALA A 408 -31.14 -7.80 6.29
C ALA A 408 -32.09 -8.94 5.84
N ARG A 409 -31.58 -9.94 5.08
CA ARG A 409 -32.37 -11.07 4.58
C ARG A 409 -32.30 -12.31 5.48
N LEU A 410 -31.14 -12.57 6.08
CA LEU A 410 -30.85 -13.77 6.88
C LEU A 410 -30.89 -13.51 8.39
N CYS A 411 -30.61 -12.28 8.82
CA CYS A 411 -30.61 -11.84 10.21
C CYS A 411 -31.71 -10.79 10.50
N PRO A 412 -32.97 -10.97 10.07
CA PRO A 412 -33.98 -9.90 10.10
C PRO A 412 -34.29 -9.40 11.50
N GLU A 413 -34.25 -10.26 12.52
CA GLU A 413 -34.47 -9.90 13.92
C GLU A 413 -33.41 -8.93 14.45
N ILE A 414 -32.13 -9.21 14.12
CA ILE A 414 -30.98 -8.36 14.48
C ILE A 414 -31.02 -7.05 13.67
N ALA A 415 -31.37 -7.13 12.37
CA ALA A 415 -31.38 -5.98 11.47
C ALA A 415 -32.54 -4.99 11.68
N LEU A 416 -33.67 -5.45 12.25
CA LEU A 416 -34.87 -4.64 12.47
C LEU A 416 -35.07 -4.22 13.93
N GLY A 417 -34.40 -4.86 14.90
CA GLY A 417 -34.47 -4.50 16.31
C GLY A 417 -35.78 -4.84 17.03
N TYR A 418 -36.70 -5.55 16.36
CA TYR A 418 -37.93 -6.08 16.95
C TYR A 418 -38.19 -7.52 16.51
N VAL A 419 -38.70 -8.34 17.43
CA VAL A 419 -39.16 -9.70 17.11
C VAL A 419 -40.53 -9.60 16.44
N SER A 420 -40.57 -9.77 15.12
CA SER A 420 -41.84 -9.85 14.39
C SER A 420 -42.52 -11.19 14.67
N THR A 421 -43.70 -11.15 15.28
CA THR A 421 -44.52 -12.33 15.62
C THR A 421 -44.87 -13.17 14.39
N ASP A 422 -45.02 -12.55 13.21
CA ASP A 422 -45.26 -13.23 11.92
C ASP A 422 -44.05 -14.03 11.40
N LEU A 423 -42.85 -13.81 11.95
CA LEU A 423 -41.61 -14.49 11.51
C LEU A 423 -41.04 -15.49 12.51
N ALA A 424 -41.63 -15.60 13.71
CA ALA A 424 -41.19 -16.45 14.83
C ALA A 424 -41.25 -17.99 14.57
N SER A 425 -41.50 -18.41 13.34
CA SER A 425 -41.58 -19.80 12.88
C SER A 425 -40.29 -20.32 12.22
N LYS A 426 -39.17 -19.57 12.28
CA LYS A 426 -37.89 -19.94 11.67
C LYS A 426 -36.78 -19.95 12.71
N ALA A 427 -35.96 -20.99 12.68
CA ALA A 427 -34.78 -21.14 13.54
C ALA A 427 -33.66 -20.17 13.13
N CYS A 428 -33.82 -18.90 13.52
CA CYS A 428 -32.79 -17.88 13.49
C CYS A 428 -31.75 -18.20 14.57
N VAL A 429 -30.46 -18.15 14.23
CA VAL A 429 -29.38 -18.28 15.21
C VAL A 429 -29.33 -16.99 16.04
N LYS A 430 -29.48 -17.10 17.35
CA LYS A 430 -29.36 -15.96 18.27
C LYS A 430 -27.90 -15.49 18.35
N VAL A 431 -27.69 -14.18 18.42
CA VAL A 431 -26.38 -13.55 18.64
C VAL A 431 -26.53 -12.47 19.71
N GLU A 432 -25.76 -12.55 20.77
CA GLU A 432 -25.55 -11.49 21.77
C GLU A 432 -24.24 -10.75 21.46
N VAL A 433 -24.18 -9.46 21.78
CA VAL A 433 -22.97 -8.64 21.66
C VAL A 433 -22.49 -8.26 23.06
N GLN A 434 -21.22 -8.56 23.38
CA GLN A 434 -20.61 -8.27 24.67
C GLN A 434 -19.36 -7.39 24.47
N VAL A 435 -19.41 -6.16 24.97
CA VAL A 435 -18.33 -5.15 24.88
C VAL A 435 -18.30 -4.34 26.19
N ASP A 436 -17.10 -4.17 26.76
CA ASP A 436 -16.91 -3.53 28.08
C ASP A 436 -17.10 -2.00 28.06
N ASP A 437 -16.79 -1.38 26.92
CA ASP A 437 -16.64 0.08 26.78
C ASP A 437 -17.76 0.67 25.91
N VAL A 438 -18.85 1.10 26.56
CA VAL A 438 -20.10 1.50 25.90
C VAL A 438 -20.03 2.95 25.37
N ARG A 439 -19.07 3.24 24.48
CA ARG A 439 -19.17 4.42 23.58
C ARG A 439 -20.18 4.14 22.48
N ALA A 440 -21.45 4.19 22.88
CA ALA A 440 -22.61 4.05 22.02
C ALA A 440 -22.54 4.98 20.78
N SER A 441 -22.28 4.41 19.61
CA SER A 441 -22.53 5.10 18.35
C SER A 441 -24.04 5.17 18.12
N SER A 442 -24.53 6.34 17.72
CA SER A 442 -25.95 6.55 17.43
C SER A 442 -26.32 5.82 16.13
N TRP A 443 -26.95 4.65 16.28
CA TRP A 443 -27.29 3.79 15.15
C TRP A 443 -28.66 4.17 14.58
N ASN A 444 -28.68 4.31 13.26
CA ASN A 444 -29.86 4.07 12.44
C ASN A 444 -29.42 3.07 11.36
N ALA A 445 -30.29 2.13 10.99
CA ALA A 445 -29.97 1.12 9.97
C ALA A 445 -29.54 1.79 8.64
N GLY A 446 -28.23 1.76 8.34
CA GLY A 446 -27.64 2.39 7.15
C GLY A 446 -27.12 3.82 7.32
N ALA A 447 -26.89 4.31 8.54
CA ALA A 447 -26.34 5.65 8.80
C ALA A 447 -24.82 5.70 9.09
N LYS A 448 -24.20 4.56 9.41
CA LYS A 448 -22.74 4.41 9.64
C LYS A 448 -22.26 3.11 9.00
N HIS A 449 -21.08 3.15 8.40
CA HIS A 449 -20.26 2.00 8.05
C HIS A 449 -18.99 2.10 8.89
N GLU A 450 -18.67 1.03 9.59
CA GLU A 450 -17.52 0.93 10.49
C GLU A 450 -17.06 -0.53 10.46
N ALA A 451 -15.75 -0.77 10.27
CA ALA A 451 -15.23 -2.09 9.93
C ALA A 451 -15.61 -3.19 10.95
N GLY A 452 -15.62 -2.88 12.26
CA GLY A 452 -16.03 -3.83 13.29
C GLY A 452 -17.53 -4.19 13.26
N TYR A 453 -18.37 -3.30 12.72
CA TYR A 453 -19.79 -3.56 12.50
C TYR A 453 -20.06 -4.35 11.21
N ASP A 454 -19.36 -4.05 10.11
CA ASP A 454 -19.46 -4.83 8.88
C ASP A 454 -18.81 -6.23 9.05
N ALA A 455 -17.76 -6.37 9.87
CA ALA A 455 -17.26 -7.65 10.37
C ALA A 455 -18.31 -8.40 11.22
N PHE A 456 -19.01 -7.72 12.14
CA PHE A 456 -20.11 -8.33 12.90
C PHE A 456 -21.26 -8.80 12.00
N MET A 457 -21.70 -7.98 11.03
CA MET A 457 -22.72 -8.39 10.05
C MET A 457 -22.27 -9.61 9.25
N THR A 458 -20.99 -9.66 8.86
CA THR A 458 -20.38 -10.77 8.13
C THR A 458 -20.39 -12.05 8.94
N GLY A 459 -19.98 -11.99 10.21
CA GLY A 459 -20.03 -13.13 11.13
C GLY A 459 -21.44 -13.61 11.45
N CYS A 460 -22.42 -12.70 11.54
CA CYS A 460 -23.83 -13.07 11.69
C CYS A 460 -24.38 -13.76 10.44
N VAL A 461 -24.10 -13.23 9.25
CA VAL A 461 -24.45 -13.88 7.97
C VAL A 461 -23.87 -15.30 7.92
N PHE A 462 -22.61 -15.48 8.32
CA PHE A 462 -21.99 -16.80 8.38
C PHE A 462 -22.71 -17.77 9.32
N ALA A 463 -23.02 -17.36 10.56
CA ALA A 463 -23.78 -18.16 11.53
C ALA A 463 -25.12 -18.65 10.95
N GLN A 464 -25.91 -17.75 10.35
CA GLN A 464 -27.20 -18.13 9.73
C GLN A 464 -26.99 -19.07 8.53
N THR A 465 -25.99 -18.83 7.69
CA THR A 465 -25.70 -19.75 6.57
C THR A 465 -25.30 -21.14 7.03
N CYS A 466 -24.56 -21.27 8.15
CA CYS A 466 -24.22 -22.56 8.73
C CYS A 466 -25.46 -23.32 9.22
N SER A 467 -26.34 -22.64 9.96
CA SER A 467 -27.64 -23.19 10.38
C SER A 467 -28.49 -23.66 9.19
N HIS A 468 -28.58 -22.84 8.14
CA HIS A 468 -29.30 -23.19 6.91
C HIS A 468 -28.65 -24.33 6.09
N LEU A 469 -27.38 -24.65 6.32
CA LEU A 469 -26.68 -25.80 5.76
C LEU A 469 -26.79 -27.06 6.65
N GLY A 470 -27.40 -26.95 7.84
CA GLY A 470 -27.53 -28.04 8.81
C GLY A 470 -26.31 -28.26 9.70
N ILE A 471 -25.31 -27.36 9.63
CA ILE A 471 -24.08 -27.43 10.44
C ILE A 471 -24.42 -27.12 11.90
N LYS A 472 -23.97 -27.98 12.81
CA LYS A 472 -24.22 -27.84 14.25
C LYS A 472 -22.98 -27.36 14.99
N PHE A 473 -23.19 -26.34 15.82
CA PHE A 473 -22.21 -25.86 16.80
C PHE A 473 -22.30 -26.74 18.06
N HIS A 474 -21.74 -27.95 17.96
CA HIS A 474 -21.56 -28.87 19.08
C HIS A 474 -20.30 -28.54 19.88
N PRO A 475 -20.15 -29.02 21.14
CA PRO A 475 -18.97 -28.76 21.96
C PRO A 475 -17.74 -29.44 21.36
N ARG A 476 -17.12 -28.75 20.39
CA ARG A 476 -15.91 -29.18 19.71
C ARG A 476 -14.77 -29.15 20.72
N SER A 477 -14.04 -30.25 20.81
CA SER A 477 -12.78 -30.26 21.56
C SER A 477 -11.82 -29.24 20.93
N SER A 478 -10.88 -28.67 21.69
CA SER A 478 -10.04 -27.53 21.23
C SER A 478 -9.16 -27.81 20.00
N SER A 479 -9.11 -29.06 19.52
CA SER A 479 -8.45 -29.48 18.28
C SER A 479 -9.37 -29.54 17.04
N GLU A 480 -10.69 -29.42 17.19
CA GLU A 480 -11.67 -29.58 16.11
C GLU A 480 -12.06 -28.24 15.47
N ILE A 481 -11.22 -27.78 14.55
CA ILE A 481 -11.40 -26.51 13.83
C ILE A 481 -12.69 -26.55 12.99
N LEU A 482 -13.56 -25.54 13.12
CA LEU A 482 -14.83 -25.42 12.37
C LEU A 482 -14.66 -25.55 10.84
N ALA A 483 -13.52 -25.12 10.31
CA ALA A 483 -13.14 -25.24 8.90
C ALA A 483 -13.03 -26.70 8.38
N ARG A 484 -12.92 -27.70 9.26
CA ARG A 484 -12.82 -29.13 8.90
C ARG A 484 -14.17 -29.86 8.88
N ASP A 485 -15.27 -29.12 9.02
CA ASP A 485 -16.61 -29.63 8.81
C ASP A 485 -16.81 -29.97 7.32
N GLU A 486 -17.25 -31.19 6.98
CA GLU A 486 -17.39 -31.66 5.59
C GLU A 486 -18.25 -30.72 4.72
N MET A 487 -19.22 -30.04 5.34
CA MET A 487 -20.11 -29.10 4.65
C MET A 487 -19.48 -27.71 4.44
N LEU A 488 -18.43 -27.36 5.18
CA LEU A 488 -17.66 -26.12 5.05
C LEU A 488 -16.38 -26.27 4.25
N GLU A 489 -15.66 -27.40 4.37
CA GLU A 489 -14.33 -27.61 3.76
C GLU A 489 -14.32 -27.29 2.25
N LYS A 490 -15.37 -27.74 1.53
CA LYS A 490 -15.58 -27.43 0.10
C LYS A 490 -15.65 -25.92 -0.25
N TYR A 491 -15.91 -25.04 0.71
CA TYR A 491 -15.94 -23.58 0.57
C TYR A 491 -14.75 -22.87 1.23
N VAL A 492 -13.97 -23.56 2.07
CA VAL A 492 -12.78 -23.01 2.71
C VAL A 492 -11.73 -22.63 1.65
N ASN A 493 -11.05 -21.51 1.91
CA ASN A 493 -10.01 -20.90 1.09
C ASN A 493 -10.47 -20.59 -0.34
N ARG A 494 -11.77 -20.37 -0.58
CA ARG A 494 -12.33 -19.94 -1.87
C ARG A 494 -12.76 -18.48 -1.81
N LEU A 495 -12.10 -17.61 -2.56
CA LEU A 495 -12.38 -16.18 -2.62
C LEU A 495 -12.63 -15.74 -4.07
N PHE A 496 -13.44 -14.70 -4.27
CA PHE A 496 -13.60 -14.06 -5.58
C PHE A 496 -12.42 -13.13 -5.87
N LEU A 497 -11.79 -13.27 -7.04
CA LEU A 497 -10.75 -12.34 -7.50
C LEU A 497 -11.30 -10.96 -7.89
N SER A 498 -12.61 -10.84 -8.10
CA SER A 498 -13.33 -9.61 -8.41
C SER A 498 -14.84 -9.81 -8.25
N TRP A 499 -15.61 -8.74 -8.05
CA TRP A 499 -17.08 -8.84 -8.07
C TRP A 499 -17.65 -9.06 -9.50
N ASN A 500 -16.92 -8.68 -10.55
CA ASN A 500 -17.45 -8.61 -11.92
C ASN A 500 -17.46 -9.96 -12.64
N ASN A 501 -16.46 -10.82 -12.38
CA ASN A 501 -16.35 -12.16 -12.95
C ASN A 501 -16.31 -13.20 -11.83
N LEU A 502 -17.12 -14.26 -11.96
CA LEU A 502 -17.31 -15.32 -10.97
C LEU A 502 -16.11 -16.31 -10.87
N ASP A 503 -14.90 -15.84 -11.13
CA ASP A 503 -13.68 -16.66 -11.02
C ASP A 503 -13.26 -16.72 -9.55
N ILE A 504 -13.24 -17.94 -9.04
CA ILE A 504 -12.92 -18.24 -7.65
C ILE A 504 -11.51 -18.79 -7.60
N ILE A 505 -10.62 -18.14 -6.86
CA ILE A 505 -9.29 -18.66 -6.56
C ILE A 505 -9.33 -19.50 -5.28
N ASN A 506 -8.63 -20.65 -5.30
CA ASN A 506 -8.48 -21.50 -4.13
C ASN A 506 -7.10 -21.31 -3.48
N LEU A 507 -7.06 -20.72 -2.28
CA LEU A 507 -5.81 -20.39 -1.58
C LEU A 507 -5.03 -21.61 -1.05
N SER A 508 -5.59 -22.83 -1.13
CA SER A 508 -4.87 -24.06 -0.78
C SER A 508 -4.17 -24.72 -1.97
N THR A 509 -4.46 -24.32 -3.20
CA THR A 509 -3.97 -25.01 -4.41
C THR A 509 -3.50 -24.09 -5.55
N GLY A 510 -3.69 -22.77 -5.43
CA GLY A 510 -3.44 -21.80 -6.50
C GLY A 510 -4.44 -21.86 -7.66
N ARG A 511 -5.25 -22.93 -7.75
CA ARG A 511 -6.14 -23.16 -8.88
C ARG A 511 -7.30 -22.16 -8.89
N VAL A 512 -7.46 -21.47 -10.02
CA VAL A 512 -8.63 -20.63 -10.31
C VAL A 512 -9.68 -21.49 -11.01
N THR A 513 -10.85 -21.63 -10.38
CA THR A 513 -12.03 -22.25 -10.99
C THR A 513 -12.89 -21.15 -11.61
N GLY A 514 -12.78 -20.99 -12.93
CA GLY A 514 -13.71 -20.17 -13.72
C GLY A 514 -15.04 -20.90 -13.92
N ASN A 515 -16.14 -20.24 -13.57
CA ASN A 515 -17.42 -20.93 -13.40
C ASN A 515 -18.18 -21.11 -14.73
N SER A 516 -18.17 -22.33 -15.26
CA SER A 516 -19.17 -22.81 -16.22
C SER A 516 -20.54 -23.06 -15.56
N VAL A 517 -20.60 -23.08 -14.22
CA VAL A 517 -21.83 -23.26 -13.43
C VAL A 517 -22.75 -22.05 -13.60
N GLY A 518 -23.94 -22.29 -14.12
CA GLY A 518 -24.85 -21.24 -14.59
C GLY A 518 -25.46 -20.37 -13.50
N SER A 519 -24.86 -19.22 -13.21
CA SER A 519 -25.58 -18.09 -12.61
C SER A 519 -26.44 -17.39 -13.67
N THR A 520 -27.71 -17.15 -13.35
CA THR A 520 -28.67 -16.51 -14.29
C THR A 520 -28.49 -14.99 -14.43
N TYR A 521 -27.51 -14.37 -13.75
CA TYR A 521 -27.46 -12.91 -13.62
C TYR A 521 -26.71 -12.18 -14.75
N CYS A 522 -25.73 -12.81 -15.40
CA CYS A 522 -24.92 -12.19 -16.47
C CYS A 522 -24.82 -13.08 -17.72
N LYS A 523 -25.91 -13.73 -18.14
CA LYS A 523 -25.89 -14.63 -19.31
C LYS A 523 -26.04 -13.95 -20.68
N ASN A 524 -26.27 -12.62 -20.71
CA ASN A 524 -26.68 -11.90 -21.92
C ASN A 524 -25.86 -10.60 -22.13
N GLN A 525 -24.67 -10.67 -22.75
CA GLN A 525 -24.25 -9.65 -23.74
C GLN A 525 -22.96 -9.95 -24.52
N TYR A 526 -22.04 -10.78 -24.01
CA TYR A 526 -20.70 -10.95 -24.61
C TYR A 526 -20.39 -12.38 -25.03
N SER A 527 -19.63 -12.51 -26.11
CA SER A 527 -19.05 -13.76 -26.60
C SER A 527 -18.03 -14.32 -25.60
N LYS A 528 -17.70 -15.63 -25.71
CA LYS A 528 -16.58 -16.21 -24.97
C LYS A 528 -15.30 -15.41 -25.28
N ILE A 529 -14.69 -14.87 -24.22
CA ILE A 529 -13.44 -14.13 -24.34
C ILE A 529 -12.30 -15.14 -24.53
N LEU A 530 -11.50 -14.94 -25.58
CA LEU A 530 -10.32 -15.74 -25.90
C LEU A 530 -9.13 -14.77 -25.91
N PHE A 531 -8.27 -14.83 -24.89
CA PHE A 531 -7.18 -13.86 -24.70
C PHE A 531 -6.15 -13.88 -25.83
N GLU A 532 -5.93 -15.06 -26.43
CA GLU A 532 -5.13 -15.28 -27.64
C GLU A 532 -5.65 -14.55 -28.90
N ASN A 533 -6.94 -14.17 -28.93
CA ASN A 533 -7.57 -13.42 -30.01
C ASN A 533 -7.56 -11.89 -29.77
N ILE A 534 -6.92 -11.38 -28.72
CA ILE A 534 -7.02 -9.97 -28.34
C ILE A 534 -5.79 -9.17 -28.77
N VAL A 535 -6.02 -8.14 -29.59
CA VAL A 535 -5.08 -7.03 -29.78
C VAL A 535 -5.44 -5.90 -28.81
N LEU A 536 -4.46 -5.41 -28.07
CA LEU A 536 -4.49 -4.15 -27.33
C LEU A 536 -4.01 -3.01 -28.24
N ILE A 537 -4.76 -1.90 -28.36
CA ILE A 537 -4.36 -0.72 -29.14
C ILE A 537 -4.50 0.53 -28.27
N TRP A 538 -3.45 1.37 -28.17
CA TRP A 538 -3.43 2.58 -27.34
C TRP A 538 -2.75 3.78 -28.02
N GLY A 539 -2.94 4.95 -27.41
CA GLY A 539 -2.34 6.21 -27.87
C GLY A 539 -3.29 7.11 -28.68
N PHE A 540 -4.56 6.76 -28.81
CA PHE A 540 -5.55 7.63 -29.46
C PHE A 540 -5.69 8.95 -28.67
N PRO A 541 -5.55 10.14 -29.31
CA PRO A 541 -5.69 11.43 -28.65
C PRO A 541 -7.16 11.80 -28.39
N HIS A 542 -8.10 11.14 -29.10
CA HIS A 542 -9.52 11.33 -28.95
C HIS A 542 -10.26 9.99 -28.91
N LYS A 543 -11.41 9.94 -28.22
CA LYS A 543 -12.15 8.69 -27.99
C LYS A 543 -12.97 8.30 -29.23
N LEU A 544 -12.35 7.52 -30.11
CA LEU A 544 -13.02 6.82 -31.22
C LEU A 544 -14.16 5.92 -30.70
N ARG A 545 -15.20 5.72 -31.53
CA ARG A 545 -16.32 4.83 -31.22
C ARG A 545 -15.95 3.40 -31.61
N ALA A 546 -16.31 2.43 -30.76
CA ALA A 546 -16.07 1.00 -30.99
C ALA A 546 -16.59 0.48 -32.36
N ARG A 547 -17.62 1.13 -32.92
CA ARG A 547 -18.12 0.86 -34.28
C ARG A 547 -17.13 1.27 -35.37
N GLU A 548 -16.54 2.45 -35.27
CA GLU A 548 -15.59 2.98 -36.28
C GLU A 548 -14.32 2.12 -36.33
N ILE A 549 -13.82 1.72 -35.16
CA ILE A 549 -12.71 0.77 -35.03
C ILE A 549 -13.06 -0.58 -35.67
N LYS A 550 -14.22 -1.15 -35.31
CA LYS A 550 -14.68 -2.44 -35.87
C LYS A 550 -14.88 -2.37 -37.39
N GLU A 551 -15.57 -1.35 -37.89
CA GLU A 551 -15.84 -1.14 -39.31
C GLU A 551 -14.56 -0.93 -40.12
N CYS A 552 -13.57 -0.22 -39.57
CA CYS A 552 -12.29 -0.01 -40.23
C CYS A 552 -11.47 -1.31 -40.33
N ILE A 553 -11.28 -2.03 -39.23
CA ILE A 553 -10.54 -3.31 -39.24
C ILE A 553 -11.27 -4.35 -40.11
N SER A 554 -12.61 -4.36 -40.08
CA SER A 554 -13.44 -5.26 -40.91
C SER A 554 -13.40 -4.96 -42.42
N LYS A 555 -12.93 -3.77 -42.85
CA LYS A 555 -12.69 -3.47 -44.28
C LYS A 555 -11.41 -4.13 -44.80
N VAL A 556 -10.46 -4.45 -43.92
CA VAL A 556 -9.16 -5.02 -44.28
C VAL A 556 -9.15 -6.53 -44.06
N PHE A 557 -9.62 -7.00 -42.90
CA PHE A 557 -9.65 -8.42 -42.54
C PHE A 557 -11.01 -9.10 -42.82
N GLY A 558 -11.96 -8.38 -43.42
CA GLY A 558 -13.29 -8.88 -43.76
C GLY A 558 -14.33 -8.75 -42.65
N LEU A 559 -15.61 -8.80 -43.04
CA LEU A 559 -16.77 -8.41 -42.21
C LEU A 559 -16.99 -9.23 -40.92
N THR A 560 -16.34 -10.38 -40.77
CA THR A 560 -16.47 -11.28 -39.62
C THR A 560 -15.17 -11.43 -38.80
N SER A 561 -14.10 -10.70 -39.15
CA SER A 561 -12.79 -10.76 -38.49
C SER A 561 -12.83 -10.32 -37.03
N VAL A 562 -13.48 -9.19 -36.73
CA VAL A 562 -13.59 -8.63 -35.37
C VAL A 562 -14.89 -9.08 -34.73
N THR A 563 -14.79 -9.79 -33.60
CA THR A 563 -15.93 -10.19 -32.78
C THR A 563 -16.48 -8.97 -32.04
N SER A 564 -15.64 -8.33 -31.22
CA SER A 564 -16.00 -7.26 -30.28
C SER A 564 -14.86 -6.26 -30.09
N VAL A 565 -15.20 -5.04 -29.67
CA VAL A 565 -14.24 -3.97 -29.35
C VAL A 565 -14.64 -3.35 -28.01
N TYR A 566 -13.71 -3.32 -27.05
CA TYR A 566 -13.93 -2.83 -25.70
C TYR A 566 -13.03 -1.61 -25.45
N ALA A 567 -13.59 -0.50 -24.96
CA ALA A 567 -12.78 0.66 -24.58
C ALA A 567 -12.28 0.48 -23.14
N LEU A 568 -10.97 0.48 -22.93
CA LEU A 568 -10.36 0.44 -21.60
C LEU A 568 -10.38 1.82 -20.93
N ASP A 569 -10.06 2.88 -21.70
CA ASP A 569 -10.18 4.27 -21.22
C ASP A 569 -10.67 5.25 -22.32
N LYS A 570 -10.01 6.40 -22.48
CA LYS A 570 -10.23 7.36 -23.58
C LYS A 570 -9.23 7.19 -24.74
N THR A 571 -8.09 6.57 -24.46
CA THR A 571 -6.89 6.48 -25.31
C THR A 571 -6.56 5.04 -25.73
N THR A 572 -7.28 4.06 -25.17
CA THR A 572 -6.96 2.62 -25.26
C THR A 572 -8.20 1.75 -25.47
N VAL A 573 -8.08 0.75 -26.35
CA VAL A 573 -9.11 -0.25 -26.64
C VAL A 573 -8.51 -1.66 -26.75
N PHE A 574 -9.33 -2.66 -26.49
CA PHE A 574 -9.10 -4.05 -26.89
C PHE A 574 -9.96 -4.39 -28.11
N VAL A 575 -9.39 -5.10 -29.08
CA VAL A 575 -10.06 -5.66 -30.25
C VAL A 575 -9.98 -7.18 -30.14
N GLN A 576 -11.11 -7.85 -29.99
CA GLN A 576 -11.17 -9.32 -30.01
C GLN A 576 -11.48 -9.80 -31.42
N PHE A 577 -10.54 -10.53 -32.03
CA PHE A 577 -10.69 -11.19 -33.32
C PHE A 577 -11.44 -12.52 -33.21
N LYS A 578 -11.83 -13.08 -34.36
CA LYS A 578 -12.47 -14.40 -34.49
C LYS A 578 -11.48 -15.54 -34.27
N GLU A 579 -10.23 -15.36 -34.72
CA GLU A 579 -9.16 -16.36 -34.76
C GLU A 579 -7.83 -15.71 -34.37
N ALA A 580 -6.95 -16.46 -33.67
CA ALA A 580 -5.67 -15.96 -33.18
C ALA A 580 -4.70 -15.55 -34.30
N GLN A 581 -4.76 -16.20 -35.47
CA GLN A 581 -3.93 -15.84 -36.63
C GLN A 581 -4.13 -14.36 -37.03
N LEU A 582 -5.36 -13.85 -36.96
CA LEU A 582 -5.69 -12.47 -37.31
C LEU A 582 -5.05 -11.45 -36.36
N VAL A 583 -4.67 -11.85 -35.13
CA VAL A 583 -3.89 -11.01 -34.20
C VAL A 583 -2.47 -10.83 -34.73
N SER A 584 -1.82 -11.92 -35.13
CA SER A 584 -0.50 -11.89 -35.77
C SER A 584 -0.52 -11.11 -37.08
N ASP A 585 -1.50 -11.39 -37.96
CA ASP A 585 -1.64 -10.70 -39.24
C ASP A 585 -1.88 -9.19 -39.08
N PHE A 586 -2.67 -8.79 -38.07
CA PHE A 586 -2.89 -7.38 -37.73
C PHE A 586 -1.59 -6.69 -37.27
N LEU A 587 -0.81 -7.34 -36.39
CA LEU A 587 0.43 -6.78 -35.86
C LEU A 587 1.50 -6.68 -36.96
N VAL A 588 1.65 -7.69 -37.82
CA VAL A 588 2.54 -7.65 -38.99
C VAL A 588 2.11 -6.56 -39.97
N LEU A 589 0.81 -6.43 -40.27
CA LEU A 589 0.32 -5.39 -41.18
C LEU A 589 0.53 -3.97 -40.60
N LYS A 590 0.31 -3.77 -39.30
CA LYS A 590 0.57 -2.49 -38.63
C LYS A 590 2.06 -2.14 -38.70
N GLU A 591 2.95 -3.06 -38.35
CA GLU A 591 4.40 -2.82 -38.42
C GLU A 591 4.87 -2.55 -39.87
N THR A 592 4.25 -3.20 -40.86
CA THR A 592 4.51 -2.95 -42.29
C THR A 592 4.09 -1.53 -42.69
N LEU A 593 2.88 -1.11 -42.31
CA LEU A 593 2.40 0.27 -42.54
C LEU A 593 3.28 1.31 -41.83
N GLU A 594 3.86 0.99 -40.68
CA GLU A 594 4.76 1.86 -39.92
C GLU A 594 6.20 1.95 -40.48
N ARG A 595 6.58 1.06 -41.40
CA ARG A 595 7.88 1.10 -42.10
C ARG A 595 7.81 1.78 -43.46
N ASN A 596 6.66 1.74 -44.12
CA ASN A 596 6.51 2.13 -45.52
C ASN A 596 5.69 3.43 -45.66
N ASP A 597 6.37 4.59 -45.66
CA ASP A 597 5.81 5.92 -45.97
C ASP A 597 5.36 6.09 -47.45
N ASP A 598 5.03 4.99 -48.14
CA ASP A 598 4.55 5.00 -49.51
C ASP A 598 3.18 5.70 -49.63
N PRO A 599 2.91 6.48 -50.69
CA PRO A 599 1.60 7.11 -50.92
C PRO A 599 0.42 6.12 -50.96
N ILE A 600 0.68 4.84 -51.21
CA ILE A 600 -0.31 3.76 -51.25
C ILE A 600 -0.67 3.30 -49.82
N SER A 601 0.27 3.32 -48.86
CA SER A 601 0.01 2.99 -47.45
C SER A 601 -1.08 3.89 -46.86
N VAL A 602 -1.11 5.16 -47.27
CA VAL A 602 -2.08 6.18 -46.85
C VAL A 602 -3.52 5.83 -47.22
N LEU A 603 -3.72 5.02 -48.28
CA LEU A 603 -5.04 4.57 -48.74
C LEU A 603 -5.57 3.38 -47.91
N ASN A 604 -4.75 2.74 -47.07
CA ASN A 604 -5.21 1.66 -46.21
C ASN A 604 -6.13 2.22 -45.12
N PRO A 605 -7.36 1.69 -44.93
CA PRO A 605 -8.27 2.14 -43.87
C PRO A 605 -7.61 2.25 -42.49
N LEU A 606 -6.73 1.29 -42.15
CA LEU A 606 -6.03 1.24 -40.87
C LEU A 606 -5.08 2.43 -40.67
N TRP A 607 -4.48 2.99 -41.71
CA TRP A 607 -3.60 4.16 -41.60
C TRP A 607 -4.32 5.36 -40.99
N SER A 608 -5.57 5.60 -41.44
CA SER A 608 -6.44 6.65 -40.89
C SER A 608 -6.91 6.36 -39.46
N LEU A 609 -7.13 5.10 -39.11
CA LEU A 609 -7.55 4.69 -37.76
C LEU A 609 -6.41 4.80 -36.75
N LEU A 610 -5.20 4.44 -37.16
CA LEU A 610 -4.00 4.38 -36.34
C LEU A 610 -3.23 5.72 -36.31
N GLU A 611 -3.84 6.77 -36.87
CA GLU A 611 -3.37 8.16 -36.96
C GLU A 611 -1.92 8.26 -37.49
N GLY A 612 -1.65 7.65 -38.64
CA GLY A 612 -0.32 7.69 -39.27
C GLY A 612 0.77 6.99 -38.46
N GLY A 613 0.43 5.89 -37.79
CA GLY A 613 1.36 5.13 -36.95
C GLY A 613 1.78 5.86 -35.67
N ASN A 614 0.95 6.77 -35.13
CA ASN A 614 1.19 7.38 -33.81
C ASN A 614 0.58 6.56 -32.66
N THR A 615 -0.31 5.62 -32.97
CA THR A 615 -0.86 4.65 -32.03
C THR A 615 0.05 3.43 -31.87
N CYS A 616 0.01 2.81 -30.69
CA CYS A 616 0.75 1.59 -30.37
C CYS A 616 -0.20 0.38 -30.35
N ALA A 617 0.27 -0.82 -30.73
CA ALA A 617 -0.52 -2.04 -30.61
C ALA A 617 0.30 -3.28 -30.21
N ALA A 618 -0.35 -4.21 -29.52
CA ALA A 618 0.30 -5.40 -28.95
C ALA A 618 -0.68 -6.56 -28.68
N ASP A 619 -0.11 -7.67 -28.22
CA ASP A 619 -0.80 -8.80 -27.61
C ASP A 619 -1.41 -8.49 -26.21
N TYR A 620 -2.05 -9.49 -25.62
CA TYR A 620 -2.59 -9.43 -24.27
C TYR A 620 -1.51 -9.48 -23.16
N GLU A 621 -0.35 -10.12 -23.39
CA GLU A 621 0.72 -10.18 -22.37
C GLU A 621 1.34 -8.80 -22.10
N THR A 622 1.38 -7.92 -23.10
CA THR A 622 1.74 -6.51 -22.89
C THR A 622 0.77 -5.81 -21.92
N TYR A 623 -0.53 -6.16 -21.92
CA TYR A 623 -1.47 -5.60 -20.93
C TYR A 623 -1.09 -6.02 -19.50
N LYS A 624 -0.73 -7.29 -19.30
CA LYS A 624 -0.22 -7.83 -18.03
C LYS A 624 1.09 -7.16 -17.62
N GLU A 625 2.04 -7.00 -18.54
CA GLU A 625 3.32 -6.34 -18.33
C GLU A 625 3.12 -4.91 -17.79
N ILE A 626 2.27 -4.12 -18.46
CA ILE A 626 1.95 -2.74 -18.06
C ILE A 626 1.19 -2.70 -16.71
N CYS A 627 0.30 -3.66 -16.44
CA CYS A 627 -0.38 -3.80 -15.16
C CYS A 627 0.58 -4.17 -14.01
N SER A 628 1.64 -4.94 -14.28
CA SER A 628 2.61 -5.38 -13.27
C SER A 628 3.53 -4.26 -12.75
N SER A 629 3.65 -3.16 -13.52
CA SER A 629 4.46 -2.02 -13.13
C SER A 629 3.85 -1.23 -11.95
N PRO A 630 4.65 -0.85 -10.93
CA PRO A 630 4.20 -0.09 -9.76
C PRO A 630 3.83 1.37 -10.10
N VAL A 631 4.16 1.84 -11.31
CA VAL A 631 3.85 3.20 -11.77
C VAL A 631 2.33 3.45 -11.70
N SER A 632 1.94 4.71 -11.45
CA SER A 632 0.55 5.14 -11.40
C SER A 632 0.33 6.32 -12.36
N LYS A 633 -0.43 6.11 -13.43
CA LYS A 633 -0.90 7.15 -14.37
C LYS A 633 -2.40 7.02 -14.62
N ALA A 634 -3.07 8.16 -14.78
CA ALA A 634 -4.53 8.22 -14.92
C ALA A 634 -5.05 7.59 -16.23
N TYR A 635 -4.24 7.61 -17.29
CA TYR A 635 -4.50 6.95 -18.57
C TYR A 635 -3.50 5.83 -18.83
N PHE A 636 -3.95 4.79 -19.51
CA PHE A 636 -3.15 3.61 -19.81
C PHE A 636 -2.01 3.91 -20.80
N SER A 637 -2.25 4.80 -21.77
CA SER A 637 -1.21 5.24 -22.72
C SER A 637 -0.04 5.96 -22.04
N ASP A 638 -0.32 6.77 -21.02
CA ASP A 638 0.72 7.43 -20.22
C ASP A 638 1.43 6.44 -19.28
N GLN A 639 0.72 5.42 -18.79
CA GLN A 639 1.33 4.30 -18.05
C GLN A 639 2.33 3.55 -18.96
N ALA A 640 1.91 3.12 -20.15
CA ALA A 640 2.75 2.41 -21.11
C ALA A 640 4.03 3.21 -21.49
N ARG A 641 3.88 4.52 -21.70
CA ARG A 641 5.02 5.43 -21.94
C ARG A 641 5.95 5.50 -20.73
N ALA A 642 5.41 5.56 -19.51
CA ALA A 642 6.19 5.63 -18.27
C ALA A 642 6.83 4.29 -17.85
N VAL A 643 6.31 3.15 -18.30
CA VAL A 643 6.96 1.83 -18.22
C VAL A 643 8.19 1.75 -19.12
N GLY A 644 8.29 2.63 -20.13
CA GLY A 644 9.43 2.67 -21.05
C GLY A 644 9.25 1.80 -22.30
N ILE A 645 8.00 1.51 -22.71
CA ILE A 645 7.72 0.84 -23.98
C ILE A 645 8.13 1.78 -25.13
N LYS A 646 9.20 1.40 -25.83
CA LYS A 646 9.85 2.17 -26.92
C LYS A 646 9.38 1.78 -28.32
N TRP A 647 8.69 0.65 -28.46
CA TRP A 647 8.19 0.14 -29.74
C TRP A 647 6.75 0.59 -29.99
N LYS A 648 6.39 0.78 -31.27
CA LYS A 648 5.01 1.08 -31.70
C LYS A 648 4.17 -0.18 -31.92
N THR A 649 4.81 -1.29 -32.30
CA THR A 649 4.15 -2.58 -32.50
C THR A 649 5.04 -3.69 -31.97
N ARG A 650 4.47 -4.64 -31.23
CA ARG A 650 5.15 -5.87 -30.76
C ARG A 650 4.69 -7.05 -31.60
N LEU A 651 5.62 -7.71 -32.28
CA LEU A 651 5.35 -9.00 -32.89
C LEU A 651 5.43 -10.12 -31.84
N LEU A 652 4.67 -11.19 -32.08
CA LEU A 652 4.82 -12.45 -31.36
C LEU A 652 6.08 -13.16 -31.88
N ASN A 653 7.09 -13.32 -31.02
CA ASN A 653 8.19 -14.25 -31.30
C ASN A 653 7.63 -15.68 -31.31
N SER A 654 7.85 -16.41 -32.41
CA SER A 654 7.50 -17.83 -32.48
C SER A 654 8.55 -18.67 -31.74
N GLU A 655 8.46 -18.69 -30.40
CA GLU A 655 9.29 -19.55 -29.57
C GLU A 655 8.78 -21.00 -29.63
N VAL A 656 9.38 -21.77 -30.53
CA VAL A 656 9.25 -23.23 -30.54
C VAL A 656 9.88 -23.77 -29.24
N PRO A 657 9.15 -24.50 -28.39
CA PRO A 657 9.66 -24.92 -27.09
C PRO A 657 10.67 -26.07 -27.23
N GLY A 658 11.97 -25.74 -27.33
CA GLY A 658 13.02 -26.77 -27.35
C GLY A 658 14.41 -26.39 -27.86
N GLN A 659 15.04 -25.32 -27.38
CA GLN A 659 16.50 -25.18 -27.44
C GLN A 659 17.07 -24.17 -26.43
N GLU A 660 17.31 -24.59 -25.18
CA GLU A 660 18.24 -23.88 -24.29
C GLU A 660 19.68 -24.11 -24.80
N GLY A 661 20.29 -23.07 -25.37
CA GLY A 661 21.41 -23.23 -26.32
C GLY A 661 22.52 -22.17 -26.25
N ILE A 662 22.98 -21.82 -25.04
CA ILE A 662 24.27 -21.15 -24.75
C ILE A 662 24.57 -19.85 -25.53
N ARG A 663 24.50 -18.70 -24.84
CA ARG A 663 25.48 -17.61 -25.01
C ARG A 663 25.56 -16.68 -23.79
N LYS A 664 26.49 -16.99 -22.87
CA LYS A 664 26.98 -16.04 -21.86
C LYS A 664 28.26 -15.37 -22.37
N GLN A 665 28.39 -14.07 -22.08
CA GLN A 665 29.60 -13.30 -21.76
C GLN A 665 30.89 -13.50 -22.60
N GLY A 666 31.48 -12.41 -23.10
CA GLY A 666 32.87 -12.44 -23.57
C GLY A 666 33.44 -11.13 -24.13
N ALA A 667 34.49 -10.64 -23.47
CA ALA A 667 35.63 -9.85 -23.98
C ALA A 667 35.40 -8.53 -24.79
N SER A 668 35.89 -7.47 -24.18
CA SER A 668 36.49 -6.27 -24.77
C SER A 668 37.62 -6.54 -25.78
N ASN A 669 37.95 -5.55 -26.62
CA ASN A 669 39.28 -4.90 -26.61
C ASN A 669 39.36 -3.60 -27.44
N LEU A 670 40.41 -2.81 -27.20
CA LEU A 670 40.78 -1.58 -27.90
C LEU A 670 41.97 -1.80 -28.85
N SER A 671 41.98 -1.08 -29.98
CA SER A 671 43.15 -0.56 -30.77
C SER A 671 42.61 -0.19 -32.17
N LEU A 672 42.77 1.05 -32.69
CA LEU A 672 43.97 1.59 -33.37
C LEU A 672 44.35 0.73 -34.61
N GLU A 673 44.61 1.28 -35.81
CA GLU A 673 45.07 2.65 -36.10
C GLU A 673 44.87 3.12 -37.58
N ASN A 674 44.84 4.45 -37.78
CA ASN A 674 45.38 5.24 -38.89
C ASN A 674 44.84 5.24 -40.36
N ALA A 675 45.08 6.40 -41.00
CA ALA A 675 45.03 6.78 -42.43
C ALA A 675 43.65 6.88 -43.15
N ALA A 676 43.39 7.88 -44.01
CA ALA A 676 44.02 9.19 -44.25
C ALA A 676 43.05 10.15 -45.00
N ASP A 677 43.42 11.44 -45.08
CA ASP A 677 43.00 12.56 -45.96
C ASP A 677 41.63 12.56 -46.68
N SER A 678 40.74 13.57 -46.59
CA SER A 678 40.80 15.06 -46.56
C SER A 678 40.51 15.74 -47.93
N VAL A 679 40.35 17.08 -47.94
CA VAL A 679 40.21 18.01 -49.09
C VAL A 679 38.82 18.21 -49.76
N LEU A 680 38.14 19.31 -49.34
CA LEU A 680 37.39 20.33 -50.14
C LEU A 680 36.10 19.91 -50.93
N ASP A 681 35.19 20.83 -51.34
CA ASP A 681 35.19 22.31 -51.28
C ASP A 681 33.82 23.02 -51.07
N LYS A 682 33.90 24.36 -50.90
CA LYS A 682 32.98 25.51 -51.22
C LYS A 682 31.70 25.24 -52.06
N THR A 683 30.61 26.03 -52.07
CA THR A 683 30.24 27.42 -51.62
C THR A 683 28.69 27.51 -51.61
N ASN A 684 27.94 28.17 -50.71
CA ASN A 684 27.84 29.58 -50.25
C ASN A 684 26.88 30.52 -51.07
N MET A 685 26.06 31.30 -50.34
CA MET A 685 25.32 32.55 -50.69
C MET A 685 23.89 32.59 -51.33
N LYS A 686 22.98 33.23 -50.56
CA LYS A 686 22.01 34.32 -50.93
C LYS A 686 20.75 34.02 -51.79
N SER A 687 19.65 34.81 -51.74
CA SER A 687 19.11 35.79 -50.75
C SER A 687 17.71 36.36 -51.14
N ASN A 688 17.00 36.97 -50.17
CA ASN A 688 15.88 37.95 -50.29
C ASN A 688 14.48 37.45 -50.72
N LYS A 689 13.35 38.16 -50.55
CA LYS A 689 12.78 39.12 -49.53
C LYS A 689 11.81 40.15 -50.20
N SER A 690 10.51 40.10 -49.85
CA SER A 690 9.52 41.22 -49.79
C SER A 690 8.18 40.61 -49.29
N ALA A 691 7.44 41.10 -48.27
CA ALA A 691 6.84 42.43 -48.01
C ALA A 691 5.65 42.75 -48.95
N SER A 692 4.50 43.31 -48.51
CA SER A 692 3.96 43.77 -47.20
C SER A 692 2.53 43.19 -46.97
N ASP A 693 1.57 43.56 -46.09
CA ASP A 693 1.20 44.67 -45.16
C ASP A 693 0.50 44.05 -43.89
N ASP A 694 0.15 44.69 -42.75
CA ASP A 694 -0.47 45.98 -42.32
C ASP A 694 -2.04 46.00 -42.34
N MET A 695 -2.81 46.48 -41.34
CA MET A 695 -2.49 47.20 -40.08
C MET A 695 -3.57 47.04 -38.96
N ASN A 696 -3.34 47.68 -37.80
CA ASN A 696 -4.16 47.88 -36.58
C ASN A 696 -4.27 46.69 -35.60
N ARG A 697 -3.92 46.73 -34.29
CA ARG A 697 -3.90 47.73 -33.17
C ARG A 697 -5.11 47.58 -32.20
N ARG A 698 -4.97 47.57 -30.86
CA ARG A 698 -3.78 47.52 -29.97
C ARG A 698 -4.19 47.31 -28.49
N ARG A 699 -3.20 47.08 -27.61
CA ARG A 699 -3.25 47.04 -26.11
C ARG A 699 -3.86 45.76 -25.52
N PHE A 700 -3.32 45.15 -24.46
CA PHE A 700 -2.07 45.33 -23.70
C PHE A 700 -1.76 44.00 -22.97
N SER A 701 -0.53 43.64 -22.57
CA SER A 701 0.79 44.32 -22.68
C SER A 701 1.91 43.27 -22.88
N CYS A 702 3.16 43.61 -22.59
CA CYS A 702 4.37 42.80 -22.81
C CYS A 702 5.02 42.29 -21.50
N GLY A 703 5.98 41.38 -21.65
CA GLY A 703 7.15 41.28 -20.76
C GLY A 703 8.42 41.80 -21.46
N GLU A 704 9.50 42.00 -20.70
CA GLU A 704 10.82 42.46 -21.14
C GLU A 704 11.84 41.39 -20.70
N ILE A 705 12.73 40.82 -21.51
CA ILE A 705 13.78 41.35 -22.42
C ILE A 705 15.12 41.64 -21.68
N LEU A 706 16.21 41.34 -22.39
CA LEU A 706 17.58 41.07 -21.91
C LEU A 706 18.54 42.28 -21.90
N ASP A 707 19.67 42.04 -21.24
CA ASP A 707 21.06 42.46 -21.59
C ASP A 707 21.61 43.86 -21.28
N SER A 708 22.95 43.84 -21.12
CA SER A 708 23.93 44.94 -21.22
C SER A 708 24.03 45.94 -20.04
N LEU A 709 25.22 46.39 -19.59
CA LEU A 709 26.54 46.44 -20.25
C LEU A 709 27.71 46.70 -19.24
N ARG A 710 28.96 46.47 -19.71
CA ARG A 710 30.29 46.83 -19.13
C ARG A 710 30.90 45.90 -18.06
N ALA A 711 32.22 45.72 -17.91
CA ALA A 711 33.42 45.63 -18.81
C ALA A 711 34.71 45.88 -17.98
N HIS A 712 35.88 45.48 -18.52
CA HIS A 712 37.25 45.42 -17.91
C HIS A 712 37.46 44.19 -16.99
N GLU A 713 38.41 43.28 -17.27
CA GLU A 713 39.89 43.38 -17.17
C GLU A 713 40.34 43.49 -15.69
N VAL A 714 41.31 42.73 -15.17
CA VAL A 714 42.62 42.29 -15.72
C VAL A 714 42.96 40.84 -15.25
N GLU A 715 43.44 40.00 -16.19
CA GLU A 715 44.74 39.27 -16.20
C GLU A 715 45.54 38.97 -14.88
N ARG A 716 46.41 37.94 -14.71
CA ARG A 716 46.87 36.77 -15.51
C ARG A 716 47.82 35.87 -14.64
N VAL A 717 48.46 34.85 -15.25
CA VAL A 717 49.83 34.31 -14.97
C VAL A 717 50.05 33.24 -13.87
N ARG A 718 50.35 32.00 -14.35
CA ARG A 718 51.32 30.97 -13.82
C ARG A 718 51.02 30.30 -12.44
N THR A 719 51.53 29.10 -12.08
CA THR A 719 52.25 28.00 -12.78
C THR A 719 52.18 26.70 -11.94
N TYR A 720 52.36 25.55 -12.62
CA TYR A 720 52.49 24.18 -12.11
C TYR A 720 51.20 23.54 -11.57
#